data_AF-A0A925DMK0-F1
#
_entry.id   AF-A0A925DMK0-F1
#
_cell.length_a   1.000
_cell.length_b   1.000
_cell.length_c   1.000
_cell.angle_alpha   90.00
_cell.angle_beta   90.00
_cell.angle_gamma   90.00
#
_symmetry.space_group_name_H-M   'P 1'
#
loop_
_entity.id
_entity.type
_entity.pdbx_description
1 polymer ?
#
loop_
_entity_poly.entity_id
_entity_poly.type
_entity_poly.pdbx_seq_one_letter_code
_entity_poly.pdbx_strand_id
1 'polypeptide(L)'
;MSEMNIPAAGHTPSAEEVALIKKFLTDTTLFLGPDPEIMTQHDIKPRSAAEDAAIARVSDVHTVAKIRDRIQAGCDEGYEMVEQMGAAPGAKWGDVITGVYSASGDLAIASAGGVLIFSALVHHPIKFIIKNWINEPTVGVREGDGFIHNDSRYGNVHNTDQSMIVPIFWEGKLVCWVASTVHEGENGAIEPGGMPSMAESSYDEGLKMCPFKVVENYEIKRDILTFLQNSVREPKLQYEDMKVKLYACLRIKQRVEETLRTDGPDALISTLRLSMENVKAEVTRRIGEWPDMSVRTYIIQDSTLRENCVVKINCKLTKTGERLIFDFRGSSPEFTNRATNTILAGLKGMIAQMFLCYVWPDLPRSQAAFAPIEVITDPHSIVNCSYDAPNSQSLMSIFTGFTASQHAVAKFLYSCPEKYTKVHAPTFNMINTFIWGGVSQHGETLGNLCADLNGMGGGARCDKDGEHALAPIFATMADIGEQELNEEEVPFLQLVSKKMTTDAIAPGKYRGGQGYTMIASTKDSEQWGFMTVCQGAKIPPLQGLFGGYSCGAYPLCKVKGVDVYDVLQNEPHKFKHSIAEIMNEQPFEGATYTTHHMGMGFEISERGELFMISQGAGAGYGDLLERSPEAVIRDIEEGLISPGVAENLYKVKFDPLTLAISQDATRAAREAERAARLARGKPFGEFIKEWNKPKPPAYLQYFGCWGDDVGTLYVGSPDVTRDANAPKPNYMRNPKDVRIDELEARLIALNALGEDKK
;
A
#
# COMPACT_ATOMS: atom_id res chain seq x y z
N MET A 1 17.32 48.50 6.94
CA MET A 1 18.52 49.32 6.71
C MET A 1 19.58 48.91 7.73
N SER A 2 20.67 48.32 7.27
CA SER A 2 22.01 48.54 7.81
C SER A 2 22.97 48.23 6.67
N GLU A 3 23.65 49.25 6.19
CA GLU A 3 24.54 49.22 5.04
C GLU A 3 25.80 48.39 5.29
N MET A 4 26.27 47.79 4.20
CA MET A 4 27.66 47.53 3.82
C MET A 4 28.56 46.72 4.78
N ASN A 5 28.85 45.48 4.34
CA ASN A 5 30.22 44.99 4.34
C ASN A 5 30.58 44.49 2.93
N ILE A 6 31.67 45.05 2.40
CA ILE A 6 32.29 44.76 1.11
C ILE A 6 32.67 43.26 1.07
N PRO A 7 32.53 42.54 -0.06
CA PRO A 7 33.00 41.16 -0.11
C PRO A 7 34.53 41.18 0.01
N ALA A 8 35.06 40.56 1.08
CA ALA A 8 36.45 40.16 1.09
C ALA A 8 36.68 39.30 -0.17
N ALA A 9 37.70 39.66 -0.95
CA ALA A 9 38.12 38.89 -2.11
C ALA A 9 38.28 37.42 -1.66
N GLY A 10 37.36 36.56 -2.10
CA GLY A 10 37.35 35.16 -1.72
C GLY A 10 38.66 34.55 -2.20
N HIS A 11 39.49 34.12 -1.25
CA HIS A 11 40.68 33.32 -1.52
C HIS A 11 40.27 32.17 -2.43
N THR A 12 40.73 32.21 -3.69
CA THR A 12 40.48 31.13 -4.62
C THR A 12 41.39 29.99 -4.21
N PRO A 13 40.85 28.84 -3.76
CA PRO A 13 41.67 27.79 -3.18
C PRO A 13 42.71 27.31 -4.19
N SER A 14 43.96 27.20 -3.73
CA SER A 14 45.05 26.61 -4.48
C SER A 14 44.72 25.16 -4.87
N ALA A 15 45.42 24.61 -5.85
CA ALA A 15 45.22 23.22 -6.26
C ALA A 15 45.44 22.21 -5.10
N GLU A 16 46.35 22.54 -4.18
CA GLU A 16 46.60 21.76 -2.96
C GLU A 16 45.45 21.87 -1.97
N GLU A 17 44.88 23.06 -1.75
CA GLU A 17 43.70 23.23 -0.90
C GLU A 17 42.47 22.54 -1.51
N VAL A 18 42.27 22.61 -2.82
CA VAL A 18 41.19 21.84 -3.50
C VAL A 18 41.41 20.35 -3.35
N ALA A 19 42.65 19.86 -3.47
CA ALA A 19 42.98 18.45 -3.26
C ALA A 19 42.77 18.03 -1.80
N LEU A 20 43.13 18.87 -0.84
CA LEU A 20 42.93 18.64 0.59
C LEU A 20 41.44 18.66 0.96
N ILE A 21 40.67 19.60 0.42
CA ILE A 21 39.21 19.68 0.58
C ILE A 21 38.56 18.45 -0.04
N LYS A 22 38.93 18.06 -1.26
CA LYS A 22 38.41 16.84 -1.89
C LYS A 22 38.75 15.61 -1.07
N LYS A 23 39.99 15.50 -0.59
CA LYS A 23 40.41 14.42 0.30
C LYS A 23 39.61 14.44 1.60
N PHE A 24 39.48 15.59 2.26
CA PHE A 24 38.67 15.74 3.48
C PHE A 24 37.21 15.37 3.24
N LEU A 25 36.59 15.84 2.16
CA LEU A 25 35.21 15.48 1.80
C LEU A 25 35.06 14.00 1.43
N THR A 26 36.11 13.37 0.92
CA THR A 26 36.12 11.93 0.59
C THR A 26 36.32 11.08 1.85
N ASP A 27 37.25 11.48 2.71
CA ASP A 27 37.63 10.77 3.94
C ASP A 27 36.59 11.01 5.07
N THR A 28 35.89 12.14 5.04
CA THR A 28 34.92 12.54 6.07
C THR A 28 33.51 12.23 5.60
N THR A 29 33.10 10.98 5.80
CA THR A 29 31.70 10.59 5.65
C THR A 29 30.97 10.82 6.98
N LEU A 30 30.13 11.85 7.06
CA LEU A 30 29.37 12.17 8.28
C LEU A 30 28.24 11.18 8.57
N PHE A 31 27.58 10.68 7.51
CA PHE A 31 26.43 9.80 7.61
C PHE A 31 26.29 8.97 6.34
N LEU A 32 26.19 7.64 6.49
CA LEU A 32 25.83 6.72 5.41
C LEU A 32 24.30 6.67 5.28
N GLY A 33 23.74 7.76 4.76
CA GLY A 33 22.32 7.90 4.51
C GLY A 33 21.81 7.09 3.33
N PRO A 34 20.48 7.11 3.09
CA PRO A 34 19.92 6.48 1.92
C PRO A 34 20.41 7.16 0.65
N ASP A 35 20.95 6.36 -0.27
CA ASP A 35 21.66 6.83 -1.44
C ASP A 35 20.67 7.18 -2.58
N PRO A 36 20.57 8.46 -2.99
CA PRO A 36 19.64 8.86 -4.04
C PRO A 36 19.87 8.14 -5.37
N GLU A 37 21.11 7.77 -5.72
CA GLU A 37 21.40 7.03 -6.95
C GLU A 37 20.84 5.61 -6.89
N ILE A 38 20.87 4.99 -5.70
CA ILE A 38 20.29 3.66 -5.48
C ILE A 38 18.77 3.76 -5.46
N MET A 39 18.20 4.72 -4.74
CA MET A 39 16.75 4.82 -4.52
C MET A 39 15.97 5.31 -5.74
N THR A 40 16.62 6.07 -6.64
CA THR A 40 15.99 6.53 -7.89
C THR A 40 16.09 5.50 -9.01
N GLN A 41 17.08 4.60 -8.98
CA GLN A 41 17.30 3.62 -10.04
C GLN A 41 16.46 2.35 -9.82
N HIS A 42 15.76 1.92 -10.87
CA HIS A 42 15.01 0.66 -10.89
C HIS A 42 15.33 -0.20 -12.13
N ASP A 43 16.28 0.25 -12.97
CA ASP A 43 16.81 -0.56 -14.05
C ASP A 43 17.77 -1.65 -13.52
N ILE A 44 17.91 -2.72 -14.30
CA ILE A 44 18.93 -3.76 -14.10
C ILE A 44 20.32 -3.17 -14.32
N LYS A 45 21.32 -3.58 -13.53
CA LYS A 45 22.70 -3.12 -13.74
C LYS A 45 23.23 -3.57 -15.11
N PRO A 46 24.14 -2.82 -15.73
CA PRO A 46 24.87 -3.29 -16.90
C PRO A 46 25.53 -4.65 -16.63
N ARG A 47 25.63 -5.48 -17.67
CA ARG A 47 26.33 -6.77 -17.56
C ARG A 47 27.77 -6.55 -17.12
N SER A 48 28.20 -7.42 -16.22
CA SER A 48 29.61 -7.58 -15.86
C SER A 48 30.33 -8.47 -16.87
N ALA A 49 31.66 -8.39 -16.91
CA ALA A 49 32.47 -9.29 -17.75
C ALA A 49 32.28 -10.77 -17.39
N ALA A 50 31.97 -11.08 -16.12
CA ALA A 50 31.65 -12.42 -15.68
C ALA A 50 30.32 -12.91 -16.27
N GLU A 51 29.30 -12.05 -16.33
CA GLU A 51 28.02 -12.39 -16.95
C GLU A 51 28.13 -12.58 -18.46
N ASP A 52 28.88 -11.72 -19.15
CA ASP A 52 29.14 -11.92 -20.59
C ASP A 52 29.87 -13.25 -20.87
N ALA A 53 30.88 -13.58 -20.05
CA ALA A 53 31.59 -14.85 -20.17
C ALA A 53 30.70 -16.06 -19.86
N ALA A 54 29.83 -15.95 -18.85
CA ALA A 54 28.87 -16.99 -18.48
C ALA A 54 27.84 -17.24 -19.59
N ILE A 55 27.25 -16.17 -20.14
CA ILE A 55 26.27 -16.25 -21.25
C ILE A 55 26.91 -16.85 -22.51
N ALA A 56 28.14 -16.47 -22.82
CA ALA A 56 28.87 -17.02 -23.96
C ALA A 56 29.11 -18.53 -23.85
N ARG A 57 29.19 -19.07 -22.62
CA ARG A 57 29.38 -20.50 -22.36
C ARG A 57 28.06 -21.26 -22.25
N VAL A 58 27.07 -20.66 -21.61
CA VAL A 58 25.76 -21.26 -21.35
C VAL A 58 24.68 -20.26 -21.69
N SER A 59 23.93 -20.50 -22.75
CA SER A 59 22.79 -19.66 -23.15
C SER A 59 21.67 -20.46 -23.82
N ASP A 60 21.77 -21.80 -23.80
CA ASP A 60 20.73 -22.63 -24.36
C ASP A 60 19.44 -22.55 -23.52
N VAL A 61 18.31 -22.50 -24.22
CA VAL A 61 17.00 -22.22 -23.61
C VAL A 61 16.60 -23.33 -22.62
N HIS A 62 16.99 -24.58 -22.87
CA HIS A 62 16.62 -25.72 -22.03
C HIS A 62 17.32 -25.68 -20.66
N THR A 63 18.63 -25.40 -20.64
CA THR A 63 19.39 -25.24 -19.39
C THR A 63 18.88 -24.05 -18.59
N VAL A 64 18.69 -22.89 -19.24
CA VAL A 64 18.18 -21.67 -18.60
C VAL A 64 16.80 -21.92 -17.99
N ALA A 65 15.87 -22.55 -18.73
CA ALA A 65 14.54 -22.87 -18.22
C ALA A 65 14.60 -23.83 -17.03
N LYS A 66 15.35 -24.94 -17.16
CA LYS A 66 15.54 -25.93 -16.09
C LYS A 66 16.07 -25.30 -14.79
N ILE A 67 17.08 -24.43 -14.90
CA ILE A 67 17.67 -23.77 -13.72
C ILE A 67 16.68 -22.77 -13.14
N ARG A 68 16.02 -21.96 -13.97
CA ARG A 68 15.02 -21.00 -13.52
C ARG A 68 13.89 -21.69 -12.74
N ASP A 69 13.37 -22.80 -13.24
CA ASP A 69 12.29 -23.55 -12.59
C ASP A 69 12.75 -24.12 -11.24
N ARG A 70 14.01 -24.58 -11.13
CA ARG A 70 14.58 -25.04 -9.85
C ARG A 70 14.75 -23.91 -8.85
N ILE A 71 15.24 -22.75 -9.28
CA ILE A 71 15.40 -21.58 -8.40
C ILE A 71 14.03 -21.06 -7.95
N GLN A 72 13.06 -21.00 -8.86
CA GLN A 72 11.67 -20.65 -8.56
C GLN A 72 11.09 -21.57 -7.48
N ALA A 73 11.23 -22.89 -7.65
CA ALA A 73 10.80 -23.86 -6.64
C ALA A 73 11.50 -23.63 -5.29
N GLY A 74 12.78 -23.23 -5.28
CA GLY A 74 13.47 -22.85 -4.05
C GLY A 74 12.86 -21.63 -3.36
N CYS A 75 12.50 -20.60 -4.12
CA CYS A 75 11.79 -19.45 -3.58
C CYS A 75 10.41 -19.85 -3.01
N ASP A 76 9.65 -20.67 -3.74
CA ASP A 76 8.33 -21.13 -3.30
C ASP A 76 8.42 -22.00 -2.03
N GLU A 77 9.39 -22.91 -1.95
CA GLU A 77 9.68 -23.66 -0.71
C GLU A 77 10.05 -22.74 0.46
N GLY A 78 10.82 -21.69 0.19
CA GLY A 78 11.16 -20.68 1.19
C GLY A 78 9.94 -19.89 1.66
N TYR A 79 9.03 -19.54 0.74
CA TYR A 79 7.78 -18.85 1.00
C TYR A 79 6.86 -19.69 1.90
N GLU A 80 6.56 -20.92 1.49
CA GLU A 80 5.68 -21.84 2.24
C GLU A 80 6.23 -22.10 3.65
N MET A 81 7.56 -22.22 3.78
CA MET A 81 8.18 -22.43 5.09
C MET A 81 8.01 -21.22 6.02
N VAL A 82 8.06 -20.00 5.51
CA VAL A 82 7.82 -18.79 6.33
C VAL A 82 6.35 -18.69 6.70
N GLU A 83 5.44 -19.00 5.78
CA GLU A 83 4.01 -19.01 6.05
C GLU A 83 3.63 -19.99 7.17
N GLN A 84 4.22 -21.20 7.15
CA GLN A 84 3.89 -22.25 8.12
C GLN A 84 4.57 -22.09 9.49
N MET A 85 5.66 -21.33 9.58
CA MET A 85 6.46 -21.24 10.82
C MET A 85 6.62 -19.82 11.36
N GLY A 86 6.19 -18.79 10.61
CA GLY A 86 6.23 -17.41 11.04
C GLY A 86 5.27 -17.15 12.20
N ALA A 87 5.70 -16.27 13.11
CA ALA A 87 4.90 -15.85 14.25
C ALA A 87 3.96 -14.70 13.88
N ALA A 88 4.41 -13.73 13.07
CA ALA A 88 3.57 -12.61 12.67
C ALA A 88 2.36 -13.07 11.83
N PRO A 89 1.17 -12.49 12.04
CA PRO A 89 0.01 -12.67 11.17
C PRO A 89 0.33 -12.40 9.70
N GLY A 90 1.19 -11.42 9.41
CA GLY A 90 1.65 -11.14 8.05
C GLY A 90 2.36 -12.34 7.40
N ALA A 91 3.22 -13.04 8.14
CA ALA A 91 3.84 -14.27 7.65
C ALA A 91 2.79 -15.36 7.39
N LYS A 92 1.95 -15.65 8.39
CA LYS A 92 0.96 -16.75 8.37
C LYS A 92 -0.04 -16.65 7.22
N TRP A 93 -0.34 -15.43 6.76
CA TRP A 93 -1.45 -15.17 5.86
C TRP A 93 -1.04 -14.47 4.55
N GLY A 94 0.24 -14.59 4.17
CA GLY A 94 0.71 -14.32 2.81
C GLY A 94 1.33 -12.95 2.56
N ASP A 95 1.53 -12.12 3.58
CA ASP A 95 2.30 -10.87 3.53
C ASP A 95 3.81 -11.13 3.68
N VAL A 96 4.32 -11.95 2.75
CA VAL A 96 5.68 -12.46 2.72
C VAL A 96 6.16 -12.60 1.28
N ILE A 97 7.47 -12.54 1.05
CA ILE A 97 8.08 -12.89 -0.23
C ILE A 97 9.46 -13.51 0.02
N THR A 98 9.93 -14.29 -0.95
CA THR A 98 11.34 -14.67 -1.05
C THR A 98 11.87 -14.38 -2.45
N GLY A 99 13.19 -14.16 -2.57
CA GLY A 99 13.79 -13.86 -3.86
C GLY A 99 15.29 -14.11 -3.95
N VAL A 100 15.74 -14.34 -5.19
CA VAL A 100 17.14 -14.49 -5.59
C VAL A 100 17.55 -13.31 -6.47
N TYR A 101 18.68 -12.73 -6.12
CA TYR A 101 19.24 -11.54 -6.76
C TYR A 101 20.59 -11.87 -7.36
N SER A 102 20.94 -11.27 -8.48
CA SER A 102 22.29 -11.38 -9.08
C SER A 102 23.37 -10.89 -8.11
N ALA A 103 24.64 -11.19 -8.36
CA ALA A 103 25.75 -10.64 -7.57
C ALA A 103 25.77 -9.09 -7.53
N SER A 104 25.23 -8.43 -8.57
CA SER A 104 25.05 -6.96 -8.63
C SER A 104 23.85 -6.43 -7.84
N GLY A 105 23.07 -7.33 -7.22
CA GLY A 105 21.92 -7.02 -6.40
C GLY A 105 20.63 -6.78 -7.18
N ASP A 106 20.49 -7.30 -8.41
CA ASP A 106 19.26 -7.15 -9.20
C ASP A 106 18.33 -8.35 -9.01
N LEU A 107 17.05 -8.13 -8.73
CA LEU A 107 16.07 -9.22 -8.54
C LEU A 107 15.87 -10.01 -9.84
N ALA A 108 16.26 -11.27 -9.81
CA ALA A 108 16.15 -12.17 -10.96
C ALA A 108 14.89 -13.05 -10.90
N ILE A 109 14.64 -13.68 -9.74
CA ILE A 109 13.56 -14.66 -9.54
C ILE A 109 13.01 -14.48 -8.13
N ALA A 110 11.68 -14.48 -7.98
CA ALA A 110 10.99 -14.38 -6.69
C ALA A 110 9.94 -15.47 -6.55
N SER A 111 9.43 -15.74 -5.34
CA SER A 111 8.32 -16.67 -5.13
C SER A 111 7.08 -16.29 -5.96
N ALA A 112 6.30 -17.28 -6.36
CA ALA A 112 5.08 -17.09 -7.15
C ALA A 112 3.94 -16.49 -6.30
N GLY A 113 3.88 -16.88 -5.03
CA GLY A 113 3.00 -16.32 -4.01
C GLY A 113 3.59 -15.09 -3.33
N GLY A 114 2.74 -14.36 -2.61
CA GLY A 114 3.16 -13.28 -1.73
C GLY A 114 3.17 -11.87 -2.32
N VAL A 115 3.92 -11.00 -1.66
CA VAL A 115 3.93 -9.55 -1.88
C VAL A 115 5.13 -9.18 -2.74
N LEU A 116 4.93 -9.33 -4.04
CA LEU A 116 5.99 -9.18 -5.05
C LEU A 116 6.75 -7.85 -4.90
N ILE A 117 6.05 -6.75 -4.57
CA ILE A 117 6.68 -5.44 -4.34
C ILE A 117 7.86 -5.53 -3.37
N PHE A 118 7.80 -6.34 -2.31
CA PHE A 118 8.91 -6.49 -1.35
C PHE A 118 10.18 -6.98 -2.05
N SER A 119 10.08 -8.04 -2.85
CA SER A 119 11.25 -8.60 -3.54
C SER A 119 11.83 -7.57 -4.51
N ALA A 120 10.95 -6.83 -5.19
CA ALA A 120 11.33 -5.80 -6.13
C ALA A 120 11.91 -4.56 -5.44
N LEU A 121 11.79 -4.37 -4.12
CA LEU A 121 12.37 -3.23 -3.40
C LEU A 121 13.61 -3.59 -2.56
N VAL A 122 13.83 -4.87 -2.27
CA VAL A 122 15.01 -5.36 -1.53
C VAL A 122 16.31 -5.29 -2.35
N HIS A 123 16.23 -5.02 -3.66
CA HIS A 123 17.42 -4.70 -4.45
C HIS A 123 18.12 -3.41 -3.97
N HIS A 124 17.39 -2.44 -3.39
CA HIS A 124 17.96 -1.21 -2.86
C HIS A 124 18.90 -1.46 -1.65
N PRO A 125 18.46 -2.15 -0.57
CA PRO A 125 19.35 -2.43 0.55
C PRO A 125 20.50 -3.37 0.16
N ILE A 126 20.29 -4.32 -0.78
CA ILE A 126 21.40 -5.14 -1.31
C ILE A 126 22.45 -4.26 -2.01
N LYS A 127 22.03 -3.32 -2.88
CA LYS A 127 22.95 -2.39 -3.55
C LYS A 127 23.65 -1.47 -2.55
N PHE A 128 23.00 -1.09 -1.46
CA PHE A 128 23.62 -0.35 -0.37
C PHE A 128 24.71 -1.18 0.34
N ILE A 129 24.43 -2.46 0.65
CA ILE A 129 25.40 -3.40 1.22
C ILE A 129 26.61 -3.56 0.28
N ILE A 130 26.37 -3.74 -1.02
CA ILE A 130 27.41 -3.88 -2.04
C ILE A 130 28.32 -2.65 -2.06
N LYS A 131 27.72 -1.45 -2.08
CA LYS A 131 28.46 -0.18 -2.17
C LYS A 131 29.25 0.11 -0.89
N ASN A 132 28.65 -0.13 0.29
CA ASN A 132 29.16 0.41 1.54
C ASN A 132 29.80 -0.63 2.46
N TRP A 133 29.45 -1.92 2.37
CA TRP A 133 29.88 -2.94 3.34
C TRP A 133 30.87 -3.96 2.81
N ILE A 134 30.90 -4.28 1.51
CA ILE A 134 31.79 -5.32 0.96
C ILE A 134 33.25 -5.07 1.34
N ASN A 135 33.72 -3.83 1.17
CA ASN A 135 35.11 -3.44 1.38
C ASN A 135 35.33 -2.67 2.69
N GLU A 136 34.30 -2.56 3.54
CA GLU A 136 34.42 -1.86 4.82
C GLU A 136 35.05 -2.82 5.85
N PRO A 137 36.22 -2.48 6.42
CA PRO A 137 37.00 -3.41 7.22
C PRO A 137 36.33 -3.88 8.52
N THR A 138 35.43 -3.09 9.11
CA THR A 138 34.75 -3.39 10.37
C THR A 138 33.47 -4.20 10.17
N VAL A 139 32.83 -4.05 9.01
CA VAL A 139 31.63 -4.79 8.62
C VAL A 139 32.02 -5.98 7.74
N GLY A 140 32.42 -5.73 6.50
CA GLY A 140 32.70 -6.75 5.48
C GLY A 140 31.48 -7.58 5.09
N VAL A 141 31.61 -8.32 3.98
CA VAL A 141 30.60 -9.30 3.54
C VAL A 141 31.30 -10.64 3.30
N ARG A 142 30.94 -11.66 4.07
CA ARG A 142 31.53 -13.00 4.02
C ARG A 142 30.46 -14.07 3.86
N GLU A 143 30.89 -15.25 3.42
CA GLU A 143 30.06 -16.44 3.47
C GLU A 143 29.63 -16.71 4.93
N GLY A 144 28.36 -17.05 5.14
CA GLY A 144 27.80 -17.21 6.48
C GLY A 144 27.24 -15.94 7.10
N ASP A 145 27.45 -14.76 6.51
CA ASP A 145 26.86 -13.53 7.02
C ASP A 145 25.37 -13.40 6.64
N GLY A 146 24.63 -12.58 7.38
CA GLY A 146 23.29 -12.14 7.01
C GLY A 146 22.95 -10.76 7.58
N PHE A 147 22.14 -10.01 6.84
CA PHE A 147 21.84 -8.61 7.09
C PHE A 147 20.33 -8.42 7.28
N ILE A 148 19.94 -7.57 8.22
CA ILE A 148 18.55 -7.17 8.43
C ILE A 148 18.31 -5.76 7.87
N HIS A 149 17.08 -5.48 7.46
CA HIS A 149 16.67 -4.18 6.96
C HIS A 149 15.14 -4.01 7.06
N ASN A 150 14.67 -2.85 7.53
CA ASN A 150 13.26 -2.45 7.45
C ASN A 150 13.05 -0.95 7.15
N ASP A 151 14.10 -0.12 7.22
CA ASP A 151 13.93 1.32 7.00
C ASP A 151 13.62 1.61 5.53
N SER A 152 12.35 1.94 5.25
CA SER A 152 11.82 2.24 3.92
C SER A 152 12.74 3.14 3.09
N ARG A 153 13.43 4.09 3.75
CA ARG A 153 14.33 5.05 3.10
C ARG A 153 15.49 4.36 2.37
N TYR A 154 15.90 3.17 2.79
CA TYR A 154 16.93 2.33 2.15
C TYR A 154 16.36 1.25 1.21
N GLY A 155 15.02 1.15 1.09
CA GLY A 155 14.25 0.18 0.30
C GLY A 155 13.04 -0.30 1.08
N ASN A 156 12.19 -1.15 0.50
CA ASN A 156 10.90 -1.60 1.08
C ASN A 156 9.80 -0.51 1.14
N VAL A 157 8.61 -0.84 1.67
CA VAL A 157 7.43 0.05 1.67
C VAL A 157 7.32 0.88 2.94
N HIS A 158 7.47 0.24 4.10
CA HIS A 158 7.46 0.81 5.44
C HIS A 158 8.19 -0.14 6.40
N ASN A 159 8.39 0.26 7.65
CA ASN A 159 9.30 -0.42 8.57
C ASN A 159 8.72 -1.58 9.38
N THR A 160 7.44 -1.89 9.21
CA THR A 160 6.91 -3.21 9.60
C THR A 160 7.41 -4.33 8.69
N ASP A 161 7.80 -4.01 7.46
CA ASP A 161 8.31 -5.01 6.52
C ASP A 161 9.80 -5.24 6.78
N GLN A 162 10.13 -6.37 7.40
CA GLN A 162 11.51 -6.71 7.78
C GLN A 162 12.11 -7.75 6.84
N SER A 163 13.28 -7.44 6.29
CA SER A 163 13.99 -8.27 5.33
C SER A 163 15.23 -8.91 5.96
N MET A 164 15.44 -10.21 5.72
CA MET A 164 16.70 -10.92 5.95
C MET A 164 17.40 -11.14 4.61
N ILE A 165 18.66 -10.74 4.50
CA ILE A 165 19.45 -10.75 3.26
C ILE A 165 20.72 -11.56 3.49
N VAL A 166 20.95 -12.60 2.68
CA VAL A 166 22.10 -13.51 2.80
C VAL A 166 22.89 -13.57 1.48
N PRO A 167 24.20 -13.25 1.46
CA PRO A 167 25.06 -13.46 0.31
C PRO A 167 25.39 -14.94 0.12
N ILE A 168 25.40 -15.40 -1.14
CA ILE A 168 25.79 -16.75 -1.49
C ILE A 168 27.15 -16.74 -2.18
N PHE A 169 28.08 -17.50 -1.64
CA PHE A 169 29.44 -17.65 -2.16
C PHE A 169 29.62 -19.03 -2.80
N TRP A 170 30.48 -19.09 -3.82
CA TRP A 170 30.98 -20.32 -4.41
C TRP A 170 32.48 -20.16 -4.66
N GLU A 171 33.29 -21.06 -4.09
CA GLU A 171 34.77 -21.01 -4.20
C GLU A 171 35.36 -19.62 -3.85
N GLY A 172 34.86 -19.01 -2.78
CA GLY A 172 35.30 -17.70 -2.29
C GLY A 172 34.82 -16.50 -3.11
N LYS A 173 33.91 -16.69 -4.08
CA LYS A 173 33.33 -15.61 -4.90
C LYS A 173 31.84 -15.46 -4.63
N LEU A 174 31.38 -14.23 -4.46
CA LEU A 174 29.96 -13.90 -4.38
C LEU A 174 29.29 -14.18 -5.75
N VAL A 175 28.30 -15.07 -5.77
CA VAL A 175 27.59 -15.46 -7.01
C VAL A 175 26.17 -14.89 -7.09
N CYS A 176 25.47 -14.78 -5.97
CA CYS A 176 24.12 -14.22 -5.90
C CYS A 176 23.79 -13.81 -4.45
N TRP A 177 22.64 -13.18 -4.25
CA TRP A 177 22.05 -12.93 -2.94
C TRP A 177 20.69 -13.59 -2.84
N VAL A 178 20.28 -13.89 -1.63
CA VAL A 178 18.94 -14.40 -1.30
C VAL A 178 18.32 -13.48 -0.26
N ALA A 179 17.03 -13.21 -0.37
CA ALA A 179 16.31 -12.50 0.67
C ALA A 179 14.94 -13.10 0.95
N SER A 180 14.49 -12.90 2.19
CA SER A 180 13.12 -13.16 2.65
C SER A 180 12.63 -11.93 3.38
N THR A 181 11.40 -11.49 3.10
CA THR A 181 10.77 -10.32 3.74
C THR A 181 9.41 -10.71 4.28
N VAL A 182 9.11 -10.27 5.50
CA VAL A 182 7.85 -10.51 6.22
C VAL A 182 7.34 -9.19 6.77
N HIS A 183 6.03 -8.99 6.74
CA HIS A 183 5.37 -7.97 7.54
C HIS A 183 5.24 -8.44 9.00
N GLU A 184 6.03 -7.88 9.92
CA GLU A 184 6.09 -8.36 11.31
C GLU A 184 5.07 -7.68 12.24
N GLY A 185 4.36 -6.65 11.78
CA GLY A 185 3.33 -5.96 12.54
C GLY A 185 3.77 -5.39 13.89
N GLU A 186 5.06 -5.44 14.22
CA GLU A 186 5.62 -4.77 15.38
C GLU A 186 7.07 -4.36 15.13
N ASN A 187 7.40 -3.17 15.61
CA ASN A 187 8.72 -2.55 15.47
C ASN A 187 9.01 -1.56 16.61
N GLY A 188 8.17 -1.46 17.65
CA GLY A 188 8.40 -0.54 18.77
C GLY A 188 7.98 0.91 18.48
N ALA A 189 7.16 1.15 17.46
CA ALA A 189 6.53 2.46 17.20
C ALA A 189 5.74 2.99 18.40
N ILE A 190 5.34 4.26 18.38
CA ILE A 190 4.55 4.86 19.47
C ILE A 190 3.16 4.23 19.65
N GLU A 191 2.64 3.54 18.64
CA GLU A 191 1.38 2.79 18.68
C GLU A 191 1.65 1.30 18.39
N PRO A 192 0.85 0.37 18.96
CA PRO A 192 0.93 -1.06 18.65
C PRO A 192 0.66 -1.34 17.16
N GLY A 193 1.17 -2.45 16.64
CA GLY A 193 0.98 -2.81 15.23
C GLY A 193 2.03 -2.22 14.27
N GLY A 194 3.03 -1.52 14.79
CA GLY A 194 4.15 -0.94 14.03
C GLY A 194 3.80 0.12 12.98
N MET A 195 2.51 0.46 12.84
CA MET A 195 1.98 1.42 11.87
C MET A 195 1.24 2.56 12.58
N PRO A 196 1.95 3.52 13.21
CA PRO A 196 1.33 4.57 14.00
C PRO A 196 0.64 5.63 13.13
N SER A 197 -0.70 5.67 13.17
CA SER A 197 -1.51 6.76 12.60
C SER A 197 -1.17 8.12 13.23
N MET A 198 -0.70 8.11 14.48
CA MET A 198 -0.42 9.31 15.27
C MET A 198 1.03 9.80 15.19
N ALA A 199 1.92 9.15 14.42
CA ALA A 199 3.31 9.57 14.29
C ALA A 199 3.43 11.01 13.73
N GLU A 200 4.23 11.83 14.40
CA GLU A 200 4.51 13.23 14.03
C GLU A 200 5.94 13.39 13.48
N SER A 201 6.77 12.38 13.63
CA SER A 201 8.12 12.34 13.10
C SER A 201 8.49 10.92 12.69
N SER A 202 9.52 10.78 11.85
CA SER A 202 10.08 9.46 11.49
C SER A 202 10.64 8.68 12.70
N TYR A 203 10.85 9.36 13.83
CA TYR A 203 11.33 8.76 15.08
C TYR A 203 10.21 8.15 15.92
N ASP A 204 8.96 8.50 15.65
CA ASP A 204 7.78 7.90 16.30
C ASP A 204 7.43 6.53 15.71
N GLU A 205 8.09 6.15 14.61
CA GLU A 205 7.76 4.97 13.81
C GLU A 205 8.46 3.70 14.29
N GLY A 206 9.23 3.75 15.38
CA GLY A 206 9.90 2.59 15.97
C GLY A 206 11.25 2.28 15.32
N LEU A 207 11.62 1.01 15.30
CA LEU A 207 12.86 0.50 14.72
C LEU A 207 12.93 0.85 13.23
N LYS A 208 13.89 1.70 12.88
CA LYS A 208 14.32 2.04 11.52
C LYS A 208 15.70 1.45 11.27
N MET A 209 15.72 0.18 10.90
CA MET A 209 16.90 -0.62 10.61
C MET A 209 17.38 -0.37 9.19
N CYS A 210 18.46 0.42 9.07
CA CYS A 210 19.28 0.43 7.87
C CYS A 210 19.90 -0.97 7.64
N PRO A 211 20.48 -1.26 6.46
CA PRO A 211 21.08 -2.57 6.22
C PRO A 211 22.29 -2.79 7.14
N PHE A 212 22.17 -3.64 8.17
CA PHE A 212 23.27 -3.99 9.07
C PHE A 212 23.33 -5.50 9.36
N LYS A 213 24.51 -5.97 9.74
CA LYS A 213 24.80 -7.40 9.92
C LYS A 213 24.23 -7.92 11.24
N VAL A 214 23.40 -8.98 11.15
CA VAL A 214 22.76 -9.64 12.30
C VAL A 214 23.09 -11.13 12.39
N VAL A 215 23.71 -11.70 11.35
CA VAL A 215 24.06 -13.13 11.29
C VAL A 215 25.53 -13.25 10.90
N GLU A 216 26.25 -14.15 11.57
CA GLU A 216 27.63 -14.54 11.28
C GLU A 216 27.75 -16.07 11.40
N ASN A 217 28.41 -16.72 10.44
CA ASN A 217 28.50 -18.19 10.36
C ASN A 217 27.12 -18.90 10.39
N TYR A 218 26.11 -18.29 9.77
CA TYR A 218 24.72 -18.75 9.77
C TYR A 218 24.05 -18.76 11.15
N GLU A 219 24.62 -18.08 12.14
CA GLU A 219 24.08 -17.93 13.49
C GLU A 219 23.70 -16.47 13.77
N ILE A 220 22.52 -16.27 14.37
CA ILE A 220 22.05 -14.93 14.75
C ILE A 220 22.89 -14.40 15.92
N LYS A 221 23.41 -13.18 15.75
CA LYS A 221 24.20 -12.47 16.76
C LYS A 221 23.35 -12.16 17.99
N ARG A 222 23.72 -12.76 19.13
CA ARG A 222 22.91 -12.73 20.36
C ARG A 222 22.77 -11.33 20.96
N ASP A 223 23.83 -10.54 20.92
CA ASP A 223 23.87 -9.15 21.40
C ASP A 223 22.90 -8.26 20.61
N ILE A 224 22.93 -8.35 19.29
CA ILE A 224 22.04 -7.59 18.40
C ILE A 224 20.59 -8.07 18.54
N LEU A 225 20.36 -9.38 18.57
CA LEU A 225 19.03 -9.93 18.82
C LEU A 225 18.46 -9.43 20.15
N THR A 226 19.27 -9.43 21.21
CA THR A 226 18.83 -8.95 22.54
C THR A 226 18.45 -7.47 22.49
N PHE A 227 19.19 -6.64 21.76
CA PHE A 227 18.84 -5.24 21.53
C PHE A 227 17.49 -5.09 20.80
N LEU A 228 17.29 -5.84 19.71
CA LEU A 228 16.05 -5.78 18.92
C LEU A 228 14.85 -6.25 19.75
N GLN A 229 14.98 -7.34 20.50
CA GLN A 229 13.92 -7.85 21.38
C GLN A 229 13.53 -6.85 22.48
N ASN A 230 14.48 -6.08 23.02
CA ASN A 230 14.19 -5.06 24.04
C ASN A 230 13.63 -3.75 23.44
N SER A 231 13.53 -3.66 22.12
CA SER A 231 13.08 -2.47 21.41
C SER A 231 11.66 -2.62 20.84
N VAL A 232 10.97 -3.72 21.16
CA VAL A 232 9.63 -4.06 20.65
C VAL A 232 8.73 -4.58 21.77
N ARG A 233 7.41 -4.55 21.56
CA ARG A 233 6.42 -5.15 22.48
C ARG A 233 6.42 -6.67 22.45
N GLU A 234 6.72 -7.26 21.29
CA GLU A 234 6.68 -8.71 21.05
C GLU A 234 8.08 -9.31 20.83
N PRO A 235 8.90 -9.49 21.89
CA PRO A 235 10.26 -10.00 21.77
C PRO A 235 10.34 -11.43 21.23
N LYS A 236 9.30 -12.25 21.45
CA LYS A 236 9.23 -13.62 20.94
C LYS A 236 9.04 -13.63 19.42
N LEU A 237 8.09 -12.84 18.93
CA LEU A 237 7.83 -12.64 17.51
C LEU A 237 9.09 -12.16 16.79
N GLN A 238 9.76 -11.14 17.33
CA GLN A 238 11.00 -10.60 16.74
C GLN A 238 12.08 -11.67 16.56
N TYR A 239 12.21 -12.62 17.50
CA TYR A 239 13.18 -13.71 17.36
C TYR A 239 12.73 -14.78 16.38
N GLU A 240 11.50 -15.29 16.51
CA GLU A 240 10.99 -16.35 15.66
C GLU A 240 10.95 -15.92 14.19
N ASP A 241 10.56 -14.68 13.91
CA ASP A 241 10.51 -14.18 12.54
C ASP A 241 11.92 -13.91 11.98
N MET A 242 12.87 -13.39 12.78
CA MET A 242 14.27 -13.32 12.34
C MET A 242 14.82 -14.69 11.98
N LYS A 243 14.51 -15.69 12.80
CA LYS A 243 14.96 -17.06 12.64
C LYS A 243 14.34 -17.70 11.40
N VAL A 244 13.02 -17.66 11.24
CA VAL A 244 12.34 -18.29 10.09
C VAL A 244 12.80 -17.67 8.77
N LYS A 245 12.98 -16.34 8.70
CA LYS A 245 13.52 -15.68 7.50
C LYS A 245 14.94 -16.13 7.17
N LEU A 246 15.80 -16.32 8.18
CA LEU A 246 17.13 -16.88 7.96
C LEU A 246 17.03 -18.30 7.40
N TYR A 247 16.21 -19.17 7.97
CA TYR A 247 16.04 -20.54 7.47
C TYR A 247 15.42 -20.59 6.07
N ALA A 248 14.54 -19.66 5.72
CA ALA A 248 14.07 -19.45 4.34
C ALA A 248 15.20 -19.15 3.38
N CYS A 249 16.08 -18.21 3.74
CA CYS A 249 17.28 -17.92 2.95
C CYS A 249 18.20 -19.15 2.83
N LEU A 250 18.36 -19.94 3.91
CA LEU A 250 19.15 -21.16 3.90
C LEU A 250 18.54 -22.26 3.01
N ARG A 251 17.22 -22.35 2.94
CA ARG A 251 16.53 -23.31 2.06
C ARG A 251 16.75 -22.97 0.59
N ILE A 252 16.61 -21.69 0.23
CA ILE A 252 16.90 -21.23 -1.13
C ILE A 252 18.38 -21.43 -1.46
N LYS A 253 19.29 -21.16 -0.51
CA LYS A 253 20.72 -21.45 -0.64
C LYS A 253 20.97 -22.91 -1.03
N GLN A 254 20.29 -23.88 -0.41
CA GLN A 254 20.45 -25.30 -0.77
C GLN A 254 20.15 -25.55 -2.27
N ARG A 255 19.08 -24.95 -2.81
CA ARG A 255 18.72 -25.06 -4.24
C ARG A 255 19.73 -24.38 -5.16
N VAL A 256 20.28 -23.24 -4.72
CA VAL A 256 21.37 -22.56 -5.43
C VAL A 256 22.62 -23.44 -5.45
N GLU A 257 23.03 -24.01 -4.32
CA GLU A 257 24.21 -24.88 -4.22
C GLU A 257 24.06 -26.21 -4.96
N GLU A 258 22.86 -26.78 -4.99
CA GLU A 258 22.53 -27.91 -5.87
C GLU A 258 22.79 -27.55 -7.33
N THR A 259 22.32 -26.37 -7.77
CA THR A 259 22.56 -25.87 -9.13
C THR A 259 24.04 -25.65 -9.42
N LEU A 260 24.77 -25.05 -8.48
CA LEU A 260 26.21 -24.83 -8.62
C LEU A 260 26.97 -26.15 -8.76
N ARG A 261 26.58 -27.19 -8.02
CA ARG A 261 27.20 -28.53 -8.11
C ARG A 261 26.86 -29.28 -9.39
N THR A 262 25.62 -29.19 -9.88
CA THR A 262 25.17 -29.98 -11.03
C THR A 262 25.39 -29.30 -12.38
N ASP A 263 25.26 -27.97 -12.43
CA ASP A 263 25.25 -27.18 -13.66
C ASP A 263 26.42 -26.18 -13.73
N GLY A 264 27.03 -25.84 -12.59
CA GLY A 264 28.17 -24.94 -12.50
C GLY A 264 27.80 -23.44 -12.35
N PRO A 265 28.77 -22.58 -11.96
CA PRO A 265 28.53 -21.16 -11.71
C PRO A 265 28.15 -20.38 -12.97
N ASP A 266 28.75 -20.70 -14.13
CA ASP A 266 28.45 -20.03 -15.40
C ASP A 266 26.97 -20.22 -15.78
N ALA A 267 26.40 -21.41 -15.55
CA ALA A 267 25.00 -21.69 -15.86
C ALA A 267 24.03 -20.92 -14.96
N LEU A 268 24.32 -20.82 -13.65
CA LEU A 268 23.52 -20.02 -12.72
C LEU A 268 23.57 -18.54 -13.09
N ILE A 269 24.78 -17.97 -13.23
CA ILE A 269 24.98 -16.54 -13.53
C ILE A 269 24.27 -16.16 -14.83
N SER A 270 24.43 -16.98 -15.88
CA SER A 270 23.74 -16.78 -17.15
C SER A 270 22.23 -16.85 -17.00
N THR A 271 21.71 -17.82 -16.26
CA THR A 271 20.25 -17.97 -16.05
C THR A 271 19.65 -16.76 -15.34
N LEU A 272 20.29 -16.28 -14.26
CA LEU A 272 19.81 -15.10 -13.53
C LEU A 272 19.79 -13.87 -14.44
N ARG A 273 20.85 -13.66 -15.23
CA ARG A 273 20.96 -12.51 -16.15
C ARG A 273 19.95 -12.60 -17.30
N LEU A 274 19.89 -13.73 -18.00
CA LEU A 274 18.98 -13.92 -19.14
C LEU A 274 17.51 -13.89 -18.70
N SER A 275 17.19 -14.36 -17.49
CA SER A 275 15.82 -14.25 -16.96
C SER A 275 15.37 -12.80 -16.87
N MET A 276 16.22 -11.90 -16.36
CA MET A 276 15.92 -10.46 -16.29
C MET A 276 15.86 -9.80 -17.68
N GLU A 277 16.83 -10.07 -18.54
CA GLU A 277 16.90 -9.41 -19.85
C GLU A 277 15.77 -9.84 -20.78
N ASN A 278 15.37 -11.11 -20.73
CA ASN A 278 14.23 -11.61 -21.50
C ASN A 278 12.92 -10.94 -21.04
N VAL A 279 12.73 -10.77 -19.72
CA VAL A 279 11.57 -10.05 -19.18
C VAL A 279 11.58 -8.59 -19.61
N LYS A 280 12.73 -7.91 -19.50
CA LYS A 280 12.87 -6.51 -19.93
C LYS A 280 12.53 -6.34 -21.41
N ALA A 281 13.08 -7.21 -22.27
CA ALA A 281 12.81 -7.19 -23.71
C ALA A 281 11.34 -7.45 -24.03
N GLU A 282 10.71 -8.39 -23.35
CA GLU A 282 9.30 -8.72 -23.54
C GLU A 282 8.38 -7.57 -23.09
N VAL A 283 8.68 -6.91 -21.98
CA VAL A 283 7.92 -5.74 -21.54
C VAL A 283 8.06 -4.58 -22.53
N THR A 284 9.27 -4.28 -22.99
CA THR A 284 9.49 -3.25 -24.02
C THR A 284 8.67 -3.53 -25.28
N ARG A 285 8.66 -4.79 -25.74
CA ARG A 285 7.86 -5.24 -26.89
C ARG A 285 6.36 -5.02 -26.66
N ARG A 286 5.83 -5.47 -25.51
CA ARG A 286 4.41 -5.31 -25.14
C ARG A 286 3.99 -3.85 -25.01
N ILE A 287 4.87 -2.99 -24.48
CA ILE A 287 4.63 -1.54 -24.47
C ILE A 287 4.53 -1.02 -25.89
N GLY A 288 5.40 -1.46 -26.81
CA GLY A 288 5.38 -1.09 -28.23
C GLY A 288 4.04 -1.36 -28.92
N GLU A 289 3.33 -2.43 -28.52
CA GLU A 289 2.01 -2.83 -29.06
C GLU A 289 0.85 -1.92 -28.63
N TRP A 290 1.01 -1.16 -27.55
CA TRP A 290 -0.04 -0.27 -27.07
C TRP A 290 -0.25 0.91 -28.03
N PRO A 291 -1.43 1.53 -28.10
CA PRO A 291 -1.62 2.72 -28.91
C PRO A 291 -0.83 3.91 -28.34
N ASP A 292 -0.24 4.72 -29.21
CA ASP A 292 0.35 6.01 -28.81
C ASP A 292 -0.77 6.96 -28.39
N MET A 293 -0.87 7.23 -27.09
CA MET A 293 -1.88 8.10 -26.51
C MET A 293 -1.47 8.62 -25.13
N SER A 294 -2.27 9.55 -24.59
CA SER A 294 -2.12 10.06 -23.24
C SER A 294 -3.43 9.97 -22.48
N VAL A 295 -3.37 9.53 -21.23
CA VAL A 295 -4.50 9.42 -20.31
C VAL A 295 -4.22 10.24 -19.07
N ARG A 296 -5.22 10.98 -18.60
CA ARG A 296 -5.19 11.69 -17.32
C ARG A 296 -6.22 11.08 -16.36
N THR A 297 -5.83 10.95 -15.10
CA THR A 297 -6.71 10.57 -14.00
C THR A 297 -6.15 11.09 -12.68
N TYR A 298 -6.96 11.05 -11.63
CA TYR A 298 -6.56 11.38 -10.27
C TYR A 298 -7.37 10.56 -9.28
N ILE A 299 -6.81 10.32 -8.10
CA ILE A 299 -7.50 9.71 -6.96
C ILE A 299 -7.37 10.65 -5.77
N ILE A 300 -8.41 10.65 -4.93
CA ILE A 300 -8.51 11.50 -3.74
C ILE A 300 -8.48 10.62 -2.49
N GLN A 301 -7.65 11.00 -1.54
CA GLN A 301 -7.70 10.59 -0.15
C GLN A 301 -8.48 11.64 0.64
N ASP A 302 -9.18 11.22 1.69
CA ASP A 302 -10.07 12.08 2.47
C ASP A 302 -9.58 12.35 3.91
N SER A 303 -8.40 11.85 4.30
CA SER A 303 -7.87 12.04 5.65
C SER A 303 -6.36 11.87 5.71
N THR A 304 -5.69 12.53 6.67
CA THR A 304 -4.30 12.23 7.06
C THR A 304 -4.20 11.13 8.13
N LEU A 305 -5.29 10.40 8.37
CA LEU A 305 -5.54 9.52 9.52
C LEU A 305 -5.70 10.24 10.87
N ARG A 306 -5.47 11.55 10.92
CA ARG A 306 -5.66 12.40 12.12
C ARG A 306 -6.74 13.45 11.96
N GLU A 307 -6.91 13.96 10.75
CA GLU A 307 -7.97 14.90 10.39
C GLU A 307 -8.54 14.59 9.01
N ASN A 308 -9.73 15.12 8.70
CA ASN A 308 -10.28 15.06 7.35
C ASN A 308 -9.57 16.10 6.47
N CYS A 309 -9.09 15.70 5.30
CA CYS A 309 -8.48 16.59 4.33
C CYS A 309 -8.52 15.96 2.94
N VAL A 310 -8.44 16.78 1.89
CA VAL A 310 -8.36 16.27 0.52
C VAL A 310 -6.90 16.21 0.09
N VAL A 311 -6.37 15.00 -0.08
CA VAL A 311 -5.04 14.75 -0.65
C VAL A 311 -5.23 14.13 -2.02
N LYS A 312 -4.64 14.72 -3.05
CA LYS A 312 -4.80 14.30 -4.44
C LYS A 312 -3.53 13.63 -4.93
N ILE A 313 -3.70 12.46 -5.53
CA ILE A 313 -2.67 11.83 -6.35
C ILE A 313 -3.04 12.03 -7.81
N ASN A 314 -2.21 12.81 -8.51
CA ASN A 314 -2.35 13.09 -9.93
C ASN A 314 -1.66 11.99 -10.75
N CYS A 315 -2.19 11.64 -11.92
CA CYS A 315 -1.53 10.71 -12.82
C CYS A 315 -1.81 11.05 -14.28
N LYS A 316 -0.75 11.28 -15.05
CA LYS A 316 -0.77 11.32 -16.51
C LYS A 316 0.09 10.19 -17.05
N LEU A 317 -0.54 9.23 -17.71
CA LEU A 317 0.13 8.12 -18.40
C LEU A 317 0.29 8.46 -19.87
N THR A 318 1.53 8.44 -20.37
CA THR A 318 1.86 8.73 -21.78
C THR A 318 2.64 7.56 -22.39
N LYS A 319 2.17 7.06 -23.53
CA LYS A 319 2.87 6.04 -24.32
C LYS A 319 3.24 6.62 -25.69
N THR A 320 4.49 6.47 -26.10
CA THR A 320 4.97 6.83 -27.45
C THR A 320 6.03 5.84 -27.92
N GLY A 321 5.77 5.10 -29.00
CA GLY A 321 6.66 4.02 -29.45
C GLY A 321 6.81 2.96 -28.35
N GLU A 322 8.04 2.67 -27.92
CA GLU A 322 8.33 1.73 -26.81
C GLU A 322 8.47 2.42 -25.45
N ARG A 323 8.19 3.73 -25.38
CA ARG A 323 8.36 4.54 -24.17
C ARG A 323 7.03 4.68 -23.42
N LEU A 324 7.03 4.33 -22.14
CA LEU A 324 5.88 4.49 -21.22
C LEU A 324 6.27 5.33 -20.02
N ILE A 325 5.51 6.41 -19.77
CA ILE A 325 5.81 7.38 -18.71
C ILE A 325 4.57 7.55 -17.82
N PHE A 326 4.74 7.28 -16.54
CA PHE A 326 3.82 7.71 -15.49
C PHE A 326 4.30 9.04 -14.89
N ASP A 327 3.52 10.09 -15.09
CA ASP A 327 3.81 11.42 -14.55
C ASP A 327 2.81 11.75 -13.42
N PHE A 328 3.31 11.78 -12.19
CA PHE A 328 2.56 12.08 -10.97
C PHE A 328 2.77 13.53 -10.48
N ARG A 329 3.41 14.39 -11.28
CA ARG A 329 3.60 15.80 -10.91
C ARG A 329 2.27 16.50 -10.68
N GLY A 330 2.24 17.45 -9.77
CA GLY A 330 1.03 18.13 -9.30
C GLY A 330 0.22 17.33 -8.28
N SER A 331 0.76 16.22 -7.76
CA SER A 331 0.21 15.57 -6.57
C SER A 331 0.35 16.47 -5.33
N SER A 332 -0.42 16.19 -4.28
CA SER A 332 -0.35 16.93 -3.02
C SER A 332 1.06 16.96 -2.41
N PRO A 333 1.43 18.03 -1.67
CA PRO A 333 2.70 18.08 -0.97
C PRO A 333 2.81 16.97 0.09
N GLU A 334 4.02 16.64 0.49
CA GLU A 334 4.27 15.81 1.67
C GLU A 334 3.73 16.47 2.96
N PHE A 335 3.63 15.70 4.02
CA PHE A 335 3.31 16.16 5.36
C PHE A 335 4.40 15.68 6.32
N THR A 336 5.34 16.53 6.70
CA THR A 336 6.48 16.12 7.54
C THR A 336 6.10 15.78 8.98
N ASN A 337 4.82 15.89 9.32
CA ASN A 337 4.26 15.48 10.61
C ASN A 337 3.00 14.62 10.53
N ARG A 338 2.85 13.86 9.44
CA ARG A 338 1.81 12.83 9.27
C ARG A 338 2.43 11.59 8.64
N ALA A 339 2.04 10.40 9.07
CA ALA A 339 2.65 9.16 8.61
C ALA A 339 2.29 8.72 7.18
N THR A 340 1.34 9.40 6.52
CA THR A 340 0.71 8.95 5.26
C THR A 340 1.57 9.16 4.01
N ASN A 341 2.83 9.60 4.15
CA ASN A 341 3.71 9.86 3.02
C ASN A 341 4.29 8.56 2.46
N THR A 342 4.66 8.56 1.18
CA THR A 342 5.49 7.51 0.61
C THR A 342 6.71 8.05 -0.12
N ILE A 343 7.76 7.24 -0.12
CA ILE A 343 8.97 7.48 -0.90
C ILE A 343 8.80 6.96 -2.32
N LEU A 344 9.62 7.47 -3.25
CA LEU A 344 9.57 7.10 -4.66
C LEU A 344 9.69 5.59 -4.92
N ALA A 345 10.50 4.88 -4.13
CA ALA A 345 10.66 3.44 -4.27
C ALA A 345 9.35 2.69 -4.01
N GLY A 346 8.61 3.04 -2.95
CA GLY A 346 7.30 2.46 -2.64
C GLY A 346 6.28 2.70 -3.76
N LEU A 347 6.24 3.92 -4.32
CA LEU A 347 5.38 4.23 -5.48
C LEU A 347 5.70 3.33 -6.69
N LYS A 348 6.99 3.28 -7.08
CA LYS A 348 7.44 2.44 -8.22
C LYS A 348 7.09 0.98 -8.00
N GLY A 349 7.32 0.49 -6.78
CA GLY A 349 7.00 -0.87 -6.38
C GLY A 349 5.52 -1.20 -6.58
N MET A 350 4.60 -0.31 -6.20
CA MET A 350 3.16 -0.57 -6.38
C MET A 350 2.73 -0.47 -7.84
N ILE A 351 3.37 0.35 -8.66
CA ILE A 351 3.12 0.34 -10.10
C ILE A 351 3.62 -0.97 -10.71
N ALA A 352 4.79 -1.47 -10.30
CA ALA A 352 5.29 -2.78 -10.71
C ALA A 352 4.33 -3.91 -10.32
N GLN A 353 3.80 -3.88 -9.09
CA GLN A 353 2.77 -4.80 -8.60
C GLN A 353 1.53 -4.79 -9.52
N MET A 354 1.08 -3.60 -9.92
CA MET A 354 -0.07 -3.43 -10.83
C MET A 354 0.18 -4.10 -12.18
N PHE A 355 1.36 -3.90 -12.78
CA PHE A 355 1.70 -4.57 -14.04
C PHE A 355 1.75 -6.09 -13.88
N LEU A 356 2.50 -6.59 -12.89
CA LEU A 356 2.76 -8.02 -12.73
C LEU A 356 1.54 -8.81 -12.22
N CYS A 357 0.53 -8.17 -11.64
CA CYS A 357 -0.67 -8.88 -11.18
C CYS A 357 -1.89 -8.66 -12.08
N TYR A 358 -2.03 -7.48 -12.69
CA TYR A 358 -3.27 -7.07 -13.36
C TYR A 358 -3.13 -6.80 -14.86
N VAL A 359 -1.90 -6.70 -15.38
CA VAL A 359 -1.65 -6.38 -16.79
C VAL A 359 -0.95 -7.54 -17.50
N TRP A 360 0.10 -8.08 -16.89
CA TRP A 360 0.96 -9.15 -17.41
C TRP A 360 1.26 -10.21 -16.34
N PRO A 361 0.24 -10.91 -15.82
CA PRO A 361 0.40 -11.93 -14.79
C PRO A 361 1.16 -13.18 -15.26
N ASP A 362 1.38 -13.31 -16.57
CA ASP A 362 2.13 -14.39 -17.20
C ASP A 362 3.65 -14.15 -17.17
N LEU A 363 4.11 -12.94 -16.86
CA LEU A 363 5.54 -12.64 -16.79
C LEU A 363 6.17 -13.17 -15.50
N PRO A 364 7.43 -13.66 -15.56
CA PRO A 364 8.21 -13.96 -14.38
C PRO A 364 8.28 -12.76 -13.42
N ARG A 365 8.20 -13.07 -12.13
CA ARG A 365 8.29 -12.11 -11.03
C ARG A 365 9.73 -11.59 -10.91
N SER A 366 10.00 -10.43 -11.50
CA SER A 366 11.33 -9.78 -11.52
C SER A 366 11.19 -8.26 -11.58
N GLN A 367 12.17 -7.53 -11.01
CA GLN A 367 12.25 -6.07 -11.13
C GLN A 367 12.35 -5.62 -12.60
N ALA A 368 12.85 -6.50 -13.48
CA ALA A 368 13.04 -6.23 -14.90
C ALA A 368 11.73 -5.94 -15.63
N ALA A 369 10.59 -6.40 -15.11
CA ALA A 369 9.28 -6.09 -15.69
C ALA A 369 8.89 -4.61 -15.53
N PHE A 370 9.54 -3.89 -14.62
CA PHE A 370 9.33 -2.47 -14.39
C PHE A 370 10.45 -1.60 -14.97
N ALA A 371 11.61 -2.16 -15.26
CA ALA A 371 12.79 -1.44 -15.76
C ALA A 371 12.54 -0.54 -17.00
N PRO A 372 11.66 -0.89 -17.97
CA PRO A 372 11.38 -0.02 -19.12
C PRO A 372 10.41 1.15 -18.84
N ILE A 373 9.91 1.30 -17.61
CA ILE A 373 8.81 2.22 -17.29
C ILE A 373 9.34 3.44 -16.55
N GLU A 374 9.14 4.62 -17.12
CA GLU A 374 9.58 5.87 -16.49
C GLU A 374 8.53 6.38 -15.50
N VAL A 375 9.00 6.82 -14.33
CA VAL A 375 8.16 7.48 -13.31
C VAL A 375 8.71 8.86 -13.00
N ILE A 376 7.86 9.87 -13.15
CA ILE A 376 8.16 11.28 -12.88
C ILE A 376 7.28 11.74 -11.72
N THR A 377 7.87 12.40 -10.73
CA THR A 377 7.20 12.92 -9.53
C THR A 377 7.79 14.27 -9.15
N ASP A 378 7.07 15.07 -8.37
CA ASP A 378 7.68 16.20 -7.67
C ASP A 378 8.36 15.70 -6.37
N PRO A 379 9.61 16.09 -6.07
CA PRO A 379 10.19 15.89 -4.74
C PRO A 379 9.37 16.61 -3.66
N HIS A 380 9.38 16.10 -2.43
CA HIS A 380 8.52 16.58 -1.31
C HIS A 380 7.02 16.57 -1.65
N SER A 381 6.59 15.62 -2.48
CA SER A 381 5.17 15.32 -2.68
C SER A 381 4.77 14.13 -1.83
N ILE A 382 3.47 13.92 -1.67
CA ILE A 382 2.92 12.78 -0.92
C ILE A 382 3.37 11.41 -1.50
N VAL A 383 3.74 11.38 -2.79
CA VAL A 383 4.19 10.17 -3.51
C VAL A 383 5.72 10.08 -3.71
N ASN A 384 6.45 11.10 -3.29
CA ASN A 384 7.91 11.15 -3.28
C ASN A 384 8.36 12.12 -2.18
N CYS A 385 8.14 11.70 -0.93
CA CYS A 385 8.48 12.50 0.22
C CYS A 385 9.98 12.50 0.50
N SER A 386 10.40 13.49 1.27
CA SER A 386 11.71 13.53 1.91
C SER A 386 11.88 12.42 2.94
N TYR A 387 13.12 12.12 3.26
CA TYR A 387 13.51 11.13 4.27
C TYR A 387 13.25 11.57 5.72
N ASP A 388 12.87 12.83 5.91
CA ASP A 388 12.49 13.39 7.22
C ASP A 388 11.01 13.16 7.52
N ALA A 389 10.18 12.99 6.50
CA ALA A 389 8.75 12.77 6.65
C ALA A 389 8.46 11.34 7.17
N PRO A 390 7.56 11.17 8.16
CA PRO A 390 7.11 9.85 8.59
C PRO A 390 6.34 9.16 7.45
N ASN A 391 6.57 7.86 7.29
CA ASN A 391 6.10 7.05 6.16
C ASN A 391 5.65 5.61 6.54
N SER A 392 5.42 5.34 7.83
CA SER A 392 4.88 4.08 8.33
C SER A 392 3.48 3.79 7.80
N GLN A 393 2.72 4.83 7.45
CA GLN A 393 1.41 4.76 6.80
C GLN A 393 1.47 5.04 5.30
N SER A 394 2.60 4.70 4.65
CA SER A 394 2.81 4.93 3.22
C SER A 394 1.75 4.29 2.34
N LEU A 395 1.09 3.22 2.83
CA LEU A 395 -0.01 2.51 2.19
C LEU A 395 -1.11 3.45 1.69
N MET A 396 -1.46 4.47 2.47
CA MET A 396 -2.49 5.45 2.09
C MET A 396 -2.18 6.10 0.74
N SER A 397 -0.91 6.41 0.49
CA SER A 397 -0.45 7.09 -0.71
C SER A 397 -0.04 6.14 -1.82
N ILE A 398 0.60 5.00 -1.51
CA ILE A 398 0.95 4.03 -2.55
C ILE A 398 -0.28 3.33 -3.12
N PHE A 399 -1.33 3.06 -2.33
CA PHE A 399 -2.53 2.37 -2.82
C PHE A 399 -3.41 3.28 -3.67
N THR A 400 -3.47 4.55 -3.34
CA THR A 400 -4.13 5.54 -4.20
C THR A 400 -3.30 5.82 -5.47
N GLY A 401 -1.96 5.76 -5.40
CA GLY A 401 -1.07 5.78 -6.57
C GLY A 401 -1.24 4.56 -7.49
N PHE A 402 -1.37 3.37 -6.91
CA PHE A 402 -1.75 2.14 -7.61
C PHE A 402 -3.08 2.31 -8.34
N THR A 403 -4.09 2.84 -7.65
CA THR A 403 -5.45 2.98 -8.19
C THR A 403 -5.51 3.98 -9.34
N ALA A 404 -4.78 5.09 -9.22
CA ALA A 404 -4.61 6.06 -10.32
C ALA A 404 -3.96 5.39 -11.53
N SER A 405 -2.92 4.58 -11.30
CA SER A 405 -2.21 3.85 -12.35
C SER A 405 -3.10 2.80 -13.02
N GLN A 406 -3.81 2.00 -12.23
CA GLN A 406 -4.73 0.97 -12.69
C GLN A 406 -5.87 1.58 -13.53
N HIS A 407 -6.44 2.71 -13.09
CA HIS A 407 -7.48 3.42 -13.85
C HIS A 407 -6.96 3.96 -15.17
N ALA A 408 -5.71 4.46 -15.21
CA ALA A 408 -5.09 4.94 -16.44
C ALA A 408 -4.81 3.79 -17.41
N VAL A 409 -4.20 2.71 -16.92
CA VAL A 409 -3.85 1.51 -17.72
C VAL A 409 -5.10 0.84 -18.28
N ALA A 410 -6.20 0.75 -17.51
CA ALA A 410 -7.45 0.18 -18.00
C ALA A 410 -7.97 0.87 -19.29
N LYS A 411 -7.74 2.19 -19.43
CA LYS A 411 -8.12 2.95 -20.64
C LYS A 411 -7.20 2.68 -21.84
N PHE A 412 -5.92 2.41 -21.59
CA PHE A 412 -5.00 1.90 -22.61
C PHE A 412 -5.42 0.50 -23.06
N LEU A 413 -5.56 -0.43 -22.10
CA LEU A 413 -5.91 -1.82 -22.40
C LEU A 413 -7.20 -1.92 -23.21
N TYR A 414 -8.22 -1.10 -22.90
CA TYR A 414 -9.45 -1.05 -23.70
C TYR A 414 -9.18 -0.77 -25.19
N SER A 415 -8.19 0.07 -25.48
CA SER A 415 -7.81 0.48 -26.83
C SER A 415 -6.74 -0.41 -27.47
N CYS A 416 -6.14 -1.35 -26.73
CA CYS A 416 -5.13 -2.27 -27.27
C CYS A 416 -5.77 -3.36 -28.14
N PRO A 417 -5.15 -3.75 -29.27
CA PRO A 417 -5.64 -4.84 -30.11
C PRO A 417 -5.49 -6.20 -29.41
N GLU A 418 -4.30 -6.47 -28.88
CA GLU A 418 -3.98 -7.66 -28.09
C GLU A 418 -3.96 -7.31 -26.60
N LYS A 419 -4.50 -8.21 -25.77
CA LYS A 419 -4.61 -8.03 -24.32
C LYS A 419 -4.23 -9.34 -23.63
N TYR A 420 -3.37 -9.26 -22.62
CA TYR A 420 -2.97 -10.41 -21.79
C TYR A 420 -3.93 -10.61 -20.61
N THR A 421 -4.64 -9.55 -20.21
CA THR A 421 -5.69 -9.58 -19.19
C THR A 421 -6.96 -8.87 -19.69
N LYS A 422 -8.09 -9.14 -19.02
CA LYS A 422 -9.34 -8.42 -19.28
C LYS A 422 -9.26 -7.00 -18.73
N VAL A 423 -9.89 -6.05 -19.41
CA VAL A 423 -10.07 -4.70 -18.87
C VAL A 423 -10.96 -4.82 -17.64
N HIS A 424 -10.51 -4.27 -16.52
CA HIS A 424 -11.30 -4.24 -15.31
C HIS A 424 -11.17 -2.88 -14.63
N ALA A 425 -12.23 -2.51 -13.93
CA ALA A 425 -12.29 -1.33 -13.10
C ALA A 425 -11.38 -1.50 -11.86
N PRO A 426 -11.02 -0.41 -11.17
CA PRO A 426 -10.13 -0.50 -10.03
C PRO A 426 -10.62 -1.45 -8.92
N THR A 427 -9.70 -2.22 -8.34
CA THR A 427 -9.97 -3.08 -7.17
C THR A 427 -10.04 -2.22 -5.90
N PHE A 428 -10.79 -2.65 -4.87
CA PHE A 428 -10.81 -1.94 -3.60
C PHE A 428 -9.40 -1.86 -3.00
N ASN A 429 -9.03 -0.70 -2.48
CA ASN A 429 -7.63 -0.33 -2.23
C ASN A 429 -7.38 0.17 -0.80
N MET A 430 -8.30 -0.07 0.13
CA MET A 430 -8.12 0.31 1.54
C MET A 430 -8.10 -0.92 2.43
N ILE A 431 -7.12 -0.97 3.34
CA ILE A 431 -6.95 -2.02 4.36
C ILE A 431 -7.86 -1.76 5.56
N ASN A 432 -9.16 -1.95 5.39
CA ASN A 432 -10.13 -1.74 6.47
C ASN A 432 -10.05 -2.90 7.48
N THR A 433 -9.13 -2.78 8.44
CA THR A 433 -8.86 -3.75 9.51
C THR A 433 -8.68 -3.06 10.86
N PHE A 434 -8.79 -3.85 11.93
CA PHE A 434 -8.34 -3.45 13.26
C PHE A 434 -6.89 -3.86 13.45
N ILE A 435 -6.07 -2.87 13.71
CA ILE A 435 -4.81 -3.09 14.41
C ILE A 435 -5.12 -3.12 15.90
N TRP A 436 -4.41 -3.94 16.64
CA TRP A 436 -4.70 -4.19 18.03
C TRP A 436 -3.41 -4.29 18.84
N GLY A 437 -3.55 -4.21 20.15
CA GLY A 437 -2.43 -4.41 21.06
C GLY A 437 -2.84 -4.24 22.50
N GLY A 438 -1.94 -4.66 23.38
CA GLY A 438 -2.21 -4.71 24.80
C GLY A 438 -1.73 -6.00 25.44
N VAL A 439 -2.37 -6.41 26.53
CA VAL A 439 -2.12 -7.69 27.21
C VAL A 439 -3.18 -8.70 26.78
N SER A 440 -2.76 -9.87 26.32
CA SER A 440 -3.65 -10.96 25.90
C SER A 440 -4.31 -11.67 27.09
N GLN A 441 -5.29 -12.52 26.80
CA GLN A 441 -5.91 -13.44 27.76
C GLN A 441 -4.92 -14.43 28.38
N HIS A 442 -3.74 -14.60 27.75
CA HIS A 442 -2.65 -15.45 28.23
C HIS A 442 -1.61 -14.67 29.06
N GLY A 443 -1.81 -13.36 29.26
CA GLY A 443 -0.92 -12.49 30.04
C GLY A 443 0.32 -12.01 29.28
N GLU A 444 0.32 -12.10 27.94
CA GLU A 444 1.44 -11.66 27.10
C GLU A 444 1.16 -10.27 26.53
N THR A 445 2.17 -9.40 26.48
CA THR A 445 2.06 -8.12 25.77
C THR A 445 2.23 -8.35 24.27
N LEU A 446 1.24 -7.95 23.48
CA LEU A 446 1.17 -8.13 22.04
C LEU A 446 0.79 -6.83 21.33
N GLY A 447 1.05 -6.72 20.04
CA GLY A 447 0.61 -5.63 19.20
C GLY A 447 0.81 -5.93 17.73
N ASN A 448 -0.26 -6.19 16.99
CA ASN A 448 -0.20 -6.58 15.59
C ASN A 448 -1.47 -6.18 14.83
N LEU A 449 -1.54 -6.56 13.55
CA LEU A 449 -2.71 -6.42 12.69
C LEU A 449 -3.41 -7.77 12.47
N CYS A 450 -4.67 -7.74 12.06
CA CYS A 450 -5.43 -8.94 11.71
C CYS A 450 -5.40 -9.22 10.19
N ALA A 451 -5.37 -10.49 9.78
CA ALA A 451 -5.42 -10.90 8.37
C ALA A 451 -6.79 -10.66 7.70
N ASP A 452 -7.79 -10.21 8.45
CA ASP A 452 -9.11 -9.81 7.95
C ASP A 452 -9.06 -8.59 6.99
N LEU A 453 -7.89 -7.97 6.79
CA LEU A 453 -7.68 -7.00 5.71
C LEU A 453 -7.68 -7.65 4.31
N ASN A 454 -7.37 -8.95 4.20
CA ASN A 454 -7.12 -9.61 2.92
C ASN A 454 -8.38 -9.79 2.06
N GLY A 455 -9.57 -9.65 2.63
CA GLY A 455 -10.84 -9.81 1.92
C GLY A 455 -11.32 -8.59 1.13
N MET A 456 -10.44 -7.95 0.33
CA MET A 456 -10.83 -6.79 -0.48
C MET A 456 -11.67 -7.18 -1.69
N GLY A 457 -12.67 -6.36 -2.02
CA GLY A 457 -13.55 -6.59 -3.17
C GLY A 457 -12.86 -6.30 -4.52
N GLY A 458 -12.96 -7.25 -5.45
CA GLY A 458 -12.45 -7.14 -6.82
C GLY A 458 -13.17 -6.09 -7.66
N GLY A 459 -12.46 -5.36 -8.51
CA GLY A 459 -13.06 -4.44 -9.48
C GLY A 459 -13.83 -5.19 -10.57
N ALA A 460 -14.93 -4.60 -11.06
CA ALA A 460 -15.74 -5.19 -12.13
C ALA A 460 -14.96 -5.31 -13.43
N ARG A 461 -15.12 -6.43 -14.14
CA ARG A 461 -14.53 -6.65 -15.47
C ARG A 461 -15.42 -6.09 -16.56
N CYS A 462 -14.87 -5.93 -17.75
CA CYS A 462 -15.63 -5.50 -18.92
C CYS A 462 -16.70 -6.52 -19.38
N ASP A 463 -16.69 -7.74 -18.84
CA ASP A 463 -17.57 -8.84 -19.19
C ASP A 463 -18.17 -9.58 -17.99
N LYS A 464 -17.86 -9.20 -16.74
CA LYS A 464 -18.32 -9.88 -15.53
C LYS A 464 -18.24 -8.99 -14.29
N ASP A 465 -19.10 -9.25 -13.31
CA ASP A 465 -19.02 -8.65 -11.98
C ASP A 465 -17.68 -8.93 -11.30
N GLY A 466 -17.27 -8.03 -10.41
CA GLY A 466 -16.10 -8.20 -9.56
C GLY A 466 -16.31 -9.29 -8.51
N GLU A 467 -15.22 -9.91 -8.09
CA GLU A 467 -15.24 -11.01 -7.13
C GLU A 467 -15.30 -10.48 -5.69
N HIS A 468 -16.17 -11.08 -4.89
CA HIS A 468 -16.35 -10.71 -3.48
C HIS A 468 -15.18 -11.22 -2.64
N ALA A 469 -14.76 -10.42 -1.66
CA ALA A 469 -13.75 -10.78 -0.66
C ALA A 469 -12.56 -11.56 -1.25
N LEU A 470 -11.99 -11.03 -2.34
CA LEU A 470 -11.06 -11.75 -3.20
C LEU A 470 -9.66 -11.82 -2.59
N ALA A 471 -8.95 -10.69 -2.59
CA ALA A 471 -7.56 -10.58 -2.18
C ALA A 471 -7.17 -9.09 -2.14
N PRO A 472 -6.18 -8.70 -1.33
CA PRO A 472 -5.67 -7.34 -1.35
C PRO A 472 -4.87 -7.04 -2.63
N ILE A 473 -4.79 -5.77 -3.00
CA ILE A 473 -4.08 -5.34 -4.23
C ILE A 473 -2.56 -5.60 -4.21
N PHE A 474 -1.99 -5.81 -3.03
CA PHE A 474 -0.55 -6.04 -2.82
C PHE A 474 -0.20 -7.53 -2.66
N ALA A 475 -1.16 -8.40 -2.33
CA ALA A 475 -0.94 -9.83 -2.07
C ALA A 475 -2.09 -10.68 -2.66
N THR A 476 -2.09 -10.91 -3.97
CA THR A 476 -3.24 -11.58 -4.63
C THR A 476 -3.44 -13.05 -4.27
N MET A 477 -2.52 -13.63 -3.52
CA MET A 477 -2.54 -15.03 -3.05
C MET A 477 -2.66 -15.15 -1.52
N ALA A 478 -2.99 -14.06 -0.84
CA ALA A 478 -3.13 -14.03 0.61
C ALA A 478 -4.45 -14.68 1.09
N ASP A 479 -4.47 -15.09 2.35
CA ASP A 479 -5.65 -15.70 3.00
C ASP A 479 -6.22 -14.74 4.07
N ILE A 480 -7.52 -14.79 4.33
CA ILE A 480 -8.23 -13.96 5.30
C ILE A 480 -8.12 -14.47 6.74
N GLY A 481 -7.48 -15.62 6.96
CA GLY A 481 -7.24 -16.24 8.25
C GLY A 481 -8.48 -16.84 8.92
N GLU A 482 -8.29 -17.75 9.88
CA GLU A 482 -9.39 -18.37 10.63
C GLU A 482 -9.76 -17.58 11.88
N GLN A 483 -11.05 -17.27 12.03
CA GLN A 483 -11.50 -16.41 13.11
C GLN A 483 -11.36 -17.08 14.48
N GLU A 484 -11.65 -18.37 14.58
CA GLU A 484 -11.49 -19.12 15.85
C GLU A 484 -10.03 -19.15 16.31
N LEU A 485 -9.06 -19.23 15.37
CA LEU A 485 -7.64 -19.15 15.71
C LEU A 485 -7.26 -17.77 16.22
N ASN A 486 -7.76 -16.71 15.60
CA ASN A 486 -7.52 -15.35 16.07
C ASN A 486 -8.09 -15.16 17.49
N GLU A 487 -9.34 -15.57 17.74
CA GLU A 487 -10.00 -15.40 19.04
C GLU A 487 -9.34 -16.21 20.17
N GLU A 488 -8.64 -17.30 19.83
CA GLU A 488 -7.81 -18.06 20.78
C GLU A 488 -6.50 -17.33 21.13
N GLU A 489 -5.92 -16.56 20.20
CA GLU A 489 -4.65 -15.85 20.39
C GLU A 489 -4.83 -14.47 21.05
N VAL A 490 -5.94 -13.76 20.80
CA VAL A 490 -6.16 -12.37 21.25
C VAL A 490 -7.52 -12.14 21.94
N PRO A 491 -7.64 -11.19 22.90
CA PRO A 491 -8.76 -11.12 23.84
C PRO A 491 -9.97 -10.33 23.31
N PHE A 492 -10.27 -10.45 22.02
CA PHE A 492 -11.45 -9.86 21.39
C PHE A 492 -12.21 -10.88 20.55
N LEU A 493 -13.50 -10.66 20.36
CA LEU A 493 -14.34 -11.46 19.48
C LEU A 493 -14.87 -10.61 18.32
N GLN A 494 -14.96 -11.19 17.13
CA GLN A 494 -15.70 -10.60 16.01
C GLN A 494 -17.15 -11.07 16.03
N LEU A 495 -18.00 -10.37 16.78
CA LEU A 495 -19.43 -10.64 16.93
C LEU A 495 -20.19 -10.65 15.59
N VAL A 496 -19.68 -9.90 14.62
CA VAL A 496 -19.97 -10.08 13.21
C VAL A 496 -18.63 -10.18 12.50
N SER A 497 -18.29 -11.36 12.03
CA SER A 497 -17.09 -11.60 11.22
C SER A 497 -17.48 -11.78 9.76
N LYS A 498 -16.76 -11.08 8.87
CA LYS A 498 -16.76 -11.34 7.42
C LYS A 498 -18.15 -11.37 6.75
N LYS A 499 -19.09 -10.54 7.21
CA LYS A 499 -20.44 -10.46 6.64
C LYS A 499 -20.49 -9.57 5.41
N MET A 500 -20.98 -10.08 4.27
CA MET A 500 -21.32 -9.23 3.12
C MET A 500 -22.55 -8.38 3.45
N THR A 501 -22.42 -7.06 3.29
CA THR A 501 -23.46 -6.11 3.66
C THR A 501 -24.33 -5.75 2.46
N THR A 502 -25.64 -5.92 2.62
CA THR A 502 -26.62 -5.51 1.62
C THR A 502 -26.44 -4.03 1.28
N ASP A 503 -26.54 -3.70 -0.01
CA ASP A 503 -26.37 -2.37 -0.59
C ASP A 503 -24.93 -1.80 -0.55
N ALA A 504 -23.95 -2.51 0.01
CA ALA A 504 -22.53 -2.13 0.00
C ALA A 504 -21.82 -2.48 -1.32
N ILE A 505 -22.47 -2.20 -2.47
CA ILE A 505 -21.93 -2.48 -3.82
C ILE A 505 -21.30 -1.25 -4.46
N ALA A 506 -20.50 -1.47 -5.51
CA ALA A 506 -20.20 -0.44 -6.51
C ALA A 506 -21.01 -0.69 -7.79
N PRO A 507 -22.02 0.13 -8.09
CA PRO A 507 -22.94 -0.10 -9.21
C PRO A 507 -22.28 0.04 -10.59
N GLY A 508 -22.75 -0.74 -11.56
CA GLY A 508 -22.36 -0.64 -12.96
C GLY A 508 -23.16 -1.60 -13.83
N LYS A 509 -22.89 -1.61 -15.14
CA LYS A 509 -23.32 -2.71 -16.01
C LYS A 509 -22.87 -4.04 -15.40
N TYR A 510 -21.61 -4.07 -14.99
CA TYR A 510 -21.06 -5.05 -14.08
C TYR A 510 -20.72 -4.36 -12.76
N ARG A 511 -21.19 -4.92 -11.66
CA ARG A 511 -20.96 -4.37 -10.32
C ARG A 511 -19.59 -4.79 -9.81
N GLY A 512 -18.99 -3.97 -8.95
CA GLY A 512 -17.82 -4.38 -8.19
C GLY A 512 -18.15 -5.52 -7.23
N GLY A 513 -17.13 -6.30 -6.87
CA GLY A 513 -17.20 -7.26 -5.78
C GLY A 513 -17.17 -6.54 -4.43
N GLN A 514 -17.93 -7.05 -3.47
CA GLN A 514 -17.97 -6.50 -2.10
C GLN A 514 -16.84 -7.09 -1.26
N GLY A 515 -16.26 -6.29 -0.38
CA GLY A 515 -15.65 -6.80 0.84
C GLY A 515 -16.72 -7.15 1.89
N TYR A 516 -16.31 -7.26 3.15
CA TYR A 516 -17.18 -7.58 4.26
C TYR A 516 -17.13 -6.56 5.40
N THR A 517 -18.11 -6.67 6.29
CA THR A 517 -18.26 -5.88 7.51
C THR A 517 -17.84 -6.68 8.73
N MET A 518 -17.24 -5.98 9.70
CA MET A 518 -16.74 -6.52 10.95
C MET A 518 -17.24 -5.71 12.15
N ILE A 519 -17.63 -6.41 13.21
CA ILE A 519 -17.97 -5.83 14.52
C ILE A 519 -17.12 -6.56 15.56
N ALA A 520 -16.13 -5.87 16.11
CA ALA A 520 -15.22 -6.40 17.11
C ALA A 520 -15.54 -5.86 18.50
N SER A 521 -15.31 -6.68 19.53
CA SER A 521 -15.48 -6.30 20.92
C SER A 521 -14.49 -7.01 21.83
N THR A 522 -13.85 -6.27 22.75
CA THR A 522 -12.91 -6.81 23.74
C THR A 522 -13.66 -7.60 24.81
N LYS A 523 -13.14 -8.76 25.22
CA LYS A 523 -13.80 -9.66 26.18
C LYS A 523 -12.97 -9.90 27.44
N ASP A 524 -11.74 -10.40 27.28
CA ASP A 524 -10.99 -11.08 28.36
C ASP A 524 -9.68 -10.35 28.73
N SER A 525 -9.63 -9.03 28.53
CA SER A 525 -8.51 -8.17 28.95
C SER A 525 -8.97 -6.75 29.21
N GLU A 526 -8.51 -6.15 30.31
CA GLU A 526 -8.72 -4.73 30.64
C GLU A 526 -7.65 -3.82 30.01
N GLN A 527 -6.58 -4.41 29.48
CA GLN A 527 -5.47 -3.69 28.87
C GLN A 527 -5.37 -4.05 27.40
N TRP A 528 -6.49 -4.00 26.68
CA TRP A 528 -6.54 -4.28 25.24
C TRP A 528 -7.20 -3.14 24.49
N GLY A 529 -6.73 -2.89 23.27
CA GLY A 529 -7.22 -1.77 22.47
C GLY A 529 -7.11 -2.01 20.98
N PHE A 530 -7.70 -1.08 20.25
CA PHE A 530 -7.74 -1.08 18.80
C PHE A 530 -7.16 0.21 18.23
N MET A 531 -6.77 0.15 16.96
CA MET A 531 -6.32 1.23 16.10
C MET A 531 -6.82 0.95 14.67
N THR A 532 -6.99 1.98 13.85
CA THR A 532 -7.33 1.81 12.42
C THR A 532 -6.50 2.73 11.55
N VAL A 533 -6.24 2.30 10.32
CA VAL A 533 -5.19 2.86 9.45
C VAL A 533 -5.69 3.10 8.02
N CYS A 534 -6.95 3.53 7.89
CA CYS A 534 -7.65 3.53 6.60
C CYS A 534 -8.28 4.88 6.30
N GLN A 535 -8.68 5.04 5.03
CA GLN A 535 -9.37 6.22 4.50
C GLN A 535 -10.69 5.80 3.83
N GLY A 536 -11.51 6.76 3.40
CA GLY A 536 -12.74 6.47 2.66
C GLY A 536 -14.04 6.69 3.43
N ALA A 537 -13.99 7.42 4.54
CA ALA A 537 -15.16 7.76 5.37
C ALA A 537 -16.02 8.90 4.80
N LYS A 538 -15.45 9.74 3.94
CA LYS A 538 -16.06 10.92 3.31
C LYS A 538 -16.04 10.84 1.79
N ILE A 539 -14.94 10.36 1.21
CA ILE A 539 -14.78 10.22 -0.24
C ILE A 539 -14.28 8.79 -0.51
N PRO A 540 -14.99 7.98 -1.31
CA PRO A 540 -14.53 6.63 -1.59
C PRO A 540 -13.17 6.66 -2.30
N PRO A 541 -12.28 5.70 -2.00
CA PRO A 541 -10.87 5.76 -2.36
C PRO A 541 -10.58 5.36 -3.83
N LEU A 542 -11.62 5.15 -4.63
CA LEU A 542 -11.56 4.69 -6.01
C LEU A 542 -12.67 5.31 -6.86
N GLN A 543 -12.55 5.14 -8.18
CA GLN A 543 -13.51 5.64 -9.16
C GLN A 543 -13.99 4.51 -10.07
N GLY A 544 -15.25 4.61 -10.52
CA GLY A 544 -15.81 3.71 -11.54
C GLY A 544 -15.11 3.83 -12.89
N LEU A 545 -15.28 2.81 -13.73
CA LEU A 545 -14.73 2.77 -15.08
C LEU A 545 -15.86 2.80 -16.13
N PHE A 546 -15.69 3.65 -17.15
CA PHE A 546 -16.58 3.76 -18.32
C PHE A 546 -18.08 3.88 -18.00
N GLY A 547 -18.44 4.66 -16.98
CA GLY A 547 -19.83 4.90 -16.58
C GLY A 547 -20.29 4.07 -15.37
N GLY A 548 -19.44 3.17 -14.88
CA GLY A 548 -19.62 2.55 -13.57
C GLY A 548 -19.41 3.55 -12.43
N TYR A 549 -19.88 3.20 -11.25
CA TYR A 549 -19.80 4.00 -10.04
C TYR A 549 -18.71 3.50 -9.10
N SER A 550 -18.32 4.35 -8.15
CA SER A 550 -17.52 3.95 -6.99
C SER A 550 -18.38 3.18 -5.98
N CYS A 551 -17.74 2.59 -4.98
CA CYS A 551 -18.42 2.10 -3.78
C CYS A 551 -18.93 3.27 -2.91
N GLY A 552 -19.69 2.95 -1.87
CA GLY A 552 -20.04 3.91 -0.83
C GLY A 552 -18.83 4.41 -0.02
N ALA A 553 -19.08 5.39 0.83
CA ALA A 553 -18.14 5.78 1.89
C ALA A 553 -18.42 4.94 3.14
N TYR A 554 -17.36 4.47 3.80
CA TYR A 554 -17.45 3.56 4.94
C TYR A 554 -16.73 4.19 6.13
N PRO A 555 -17.46 4.78 7.08
CA PRO A 555 -16.86 5.36 8.27
C PRO A 555 -16.62 4.29 9.35
N LEU A 556 -15.75 4.63 10.31
CA LEU A 556 -15.63 3.89 11.56
C LEU A 556 -16.83 4.23 12.45
N CYS A 557 -17.52 3.21 12.94
CA CYS A 557 -18.60 3.37 13.91
C CYS A 557 -18.20 2.76 15.25
N LYS A 558 -18.54 3.44 16.34
CA LYS A 558 -18.31 2.97 17.71
C LYS A 558 -19.58 3.03 18.54
N VAL A 559 -19.78 2.02 19.37
CA VAL A 559 -20.78 2.02 20.43
C VAL A 559 -20.08 1.84 21.77
N LYS A 560 -20.21 2.83 22.65
CA LYS A 560 -19.53 2.89 23.95
C LYS A 560 -20.51 2.92 25.11
N GLY A 561 -20.06 2.54 26.31
CA GLY A 561 -20.91 2.48 27.50
C GLY A 561 -21.93 1.34 27.48
N VAL A 562 -21.58 0.23 26.83
CA VAL A 562 -22.38 -1.00 26.76
C VAL A 562 -21.47 -2.19 27.02
N ASP A 563 -21.96 -3.19 27.78
CA ASP A 563 -21.40 -4.53 27.74
C ASP A 563 -22.27 -5.40 26.83
N VAL A 564 -21.87 -5.56 25.57
CA VAL A 564 -22.65 -6.35 24.59
C VAL A 564 -22.76 -7.82 24.99
N TYR A 565 -21.84 -8.36 25.79
CA TYR A 565 -21.91 -9.75 26.23
C TYR A 565 -23.03 -9.96 27.23
N ASP A 566 -23.25 -8.99 28.13
CA ASP A 566 -24.40 -8.99 29.03
C ASP A 566 -25.71 -8.87 28.23
N VAL A 567 -25.72 -8.05 27.17
CA VAL A 567 -26.88 -7.95 26.26
C VAL A 567 -27.13 -9.29 25.56
N LEU A 568 -26.11 -9.95 25.04
CA LEU A 568 -26.24 -11.24 24.36
C LEU A 568 -26.74 -12.35 25.30
N GLN A 569 -26.34 -12.32 26.57
CA GLN A 569 -26.80 -13.30 27.56
C GLN A 569 -28.25 -13.06 28.02
N ASN A 570 -28.63 -11.80 28.23
CA ASN A 570 -29.90 -11.46 28.88
C ASN A 570 -30.99 -11.03 27.90
N GLU A 571 -30.64 -10.31 26.82
CA GLU A 571 -31.56 -9.71 25.85
C GLU A 571 -31.06 -9.85 24.40
N PRO A 572 -30.76 -11.07 23.90
CA PRO A 572 -30.07 -11.27 22.61
C PRO A 572 -30.81 -10.66 21.40
N HIS A 573 -32.13 -10.51 21.48
CA HIS A 573 -32.96 -9.90 20.43
C HIS A 573 -32.65 -8.41 20.17
N LYS A 574 -31.98 -7.73 21.12
CA LYS A 574 -31.51 -6.34 20.96
C LYS A 574 -30.28 -6.25 20.05
N PHE A 575 -29.44 -7.27 20.01
CA PHE A 575 -28.26 -7.26 19.14
C PHE A 575 -28.68 -7.39 17.67
N LYS A 576 -28.14 -6.51 16.83
CA LYS A 576 -28.34 -6.52 15.38
C LYS A 576 -27.04 -6.90 14.69
N HIS A 577 -27.13 -7.63 13.58
CA HIS A 577 -25.94 -8.11 12.86
C HIS A 577 -25.53 -7.16 11.71
N SER A 578 -25.89 -5.89 11.79
CA SER A 578 -25.61 -4.87 10.78
C SER A 578 -25.22 -3.56 11.46
N ILE A 579 -24.15 -2.94 10.96
CA ILE A 579 -23.75 -1.60 11.43
C ILE A 579 -24.90 -0.62 11.22
N ALA A 580 -25.57 -0.67 10.07
CA ALA A 580 -26.66 0.26 9.77
C ALA A 580 -27.83 0.09 10.75
N GLU A 581 -28.20 -1.15 11.10
CA GLU A 581 -29.28 -1.42 12.07
C GLU A 581 -28.88 -0.96 13.47
N ILE A 582 -27.68 -1.30 13.95
CA ILE A 582 -27.18 -0.85 15.27
C ILE A 582 -27.18 0.68 15.36
N MET A 583 -26.64 1.36 14.36
CA MET A 583 -26.47 2.81 14.38
C MET A 583 -27.79 3.58 14.20
N ASN A 584 -28.75 3.03 13.45
CA ASN A 584 -30.04 3.66 13.21
C ASN A 584 -31.06 3.37 14.32
N GLU A 585 -31.13 2.13 14.81
CA GLU A 585 -32.09 1.73 15.84
C GLU A 585 -31.61 2.05 17.25
N GLN A 586 -30.29 2.13 17.47
CA GLN A 586 -29.66 2.39 18.76
C GLN A 586 -30.22 1.51 19.89
N PRO A 587 -30.10 0.17 19.77
CA PRO A 587 -30.85 -0.77 20.60
C PRO A 587 -30.36 -0.86 22.06
N PHE A 588 -29.18 -0.33 22.36
CA PHE A 588 -28.58 -0.35 23.69
C PHE A 588 -28.82 0.99 24.40
N GLU A 589 -29.62 0.97 25.45
CA GLU A 589 -29.99 2.15 26.23
C GLU A 589 -28.79 2.69 27.02
N GLY A 590 -28.61 4.02 27.05
CA GLY A 590 -27.49 4.67 27.74
C GLY A 590 -26.16 4.61 27.00
N ALA A 591 -26.06 3.81 25.93
CA ALA A 591 -24.86 3.73 25.10
C ALA A 591 -24.68 4.99 24.23
N THR A 592 -23.44 5.28 23.85
CA THR A 592 -23.07 6.37 22.96
C THR A 592 -22.71 5.85 21.58
N TYR A 593 -23.39 6.35 20.55
CA TYR A 593 -23.22 5.95 19.15
C TYR A 593 -22.49 7.04 18.37
N THR A 594 -21.35 6.72 17.77
CA THR A 594 -20.55 7.72 17.06
C THR A 594 -20.02 7.19 15.73
N THR A 595 -19.84 8.12 14.79
CA THR A 595 -19.30 7.88 13.46
C THR A 595 -18.12 8.81 13.22
N HIS A 596 -16.99 8.25 12.79
CA HIS A 596 -15.70 8.94 12.69
C HIS A 596 -15.12 8.86 11.28
N HIS A 597 -14.01 9.57 11.04
CA HIS A 597 -13.13 9.19 9.93
C HIS A 597 -12.52 7.81 10.22
N MET A 598 -11.95 7.17 9.19
CA MET A 598 -11.41 5.80 9.31
C MET A 598 -10.03 5.75 10.00
N GLY A 599 -9.37 6.89 10.20
CA GLY A 599 -8.16 6.94 11.00
C GLY A 599 -8.52 6.96 12.49
N MET A 600 -7.91 6.09 13.27
CA MET A 600 -8.08 6.04 14.72
C MET A 600 -6.72 5.76 15.32
N GLY A 601 -6.21 6.64 16.17
CA GLY A 601 -5.05 6.32 17.01
C GLY A 601 -5.40 5.24 18.04
N PHE A 602 -4.39 4.61 18.64
CA PHE A 602 -4.60 3.52 19.57
C PHE A 602 -5.46 3.94 20.76
N GLU A 603 -6.52 3.18 21.00
CA GLU A 603 -7.48 3.41 22.08
C GLU A 603 -7.76 2.10 22.82
N ILE A 604 -7.66 2.13 24.15
CA ILE A 604 -8.08 1.02 25.00
C ILE A 604 -9.60 0.86 24.90
N SER A 605 -10.04 -0.37 24.65
CA SER A 605 -11.44 -0.75 24.55
C SER A 605 -11.89 -1.31 25.89
N GLU A 606 -13.01 -0.79 26.40
CA GLU A 606 -13.67 -1.45 27.53
C GLU A 606 -14.35 -2.73 27.06
N ARG A 607 -14.59 -3.64 28.01
CA ARG A 607 -15.30 -4.89 27.73
C ARG A 607 -16.67 -4.62 27.12
N GLY A 608 -16.96 -5.28 26.02
CA GLY A 608 -18.28 -5.25 25.40
C GLY A 608 -18.59 -4.01 24.56
N GLU A 609 -17.68 -3.02 24.50
CA GLU A 609 -17.77 -1.92 23.53
C GLU A 609 -17.66 -2.45 22.11
N LEU A 610 -18.34 -1.79 21.16
CA LEU A 610 -18.37 -2.20 19.77
C LEU A 610 -17.52 -1.28 18.91
N PHE A 611 -16.56 -1.86 18.18
CA PHE A 611 -15.80 -1.22 17.13
C PHE A 611 -16.22 -1.83 15.80
N MET A 612 -16.64 -1.00 14.85
CA MET A 612 -17.35 -1.46 13.66
C MET A 612 -16.80 -0.81 12.40
N ILE A 613 -16.37 -1.64 11.45
CA ILE A 613 -15.79 -1.21 10.17
C ILE A 613 -16.34 -2.06 9.03
N SER A 614 -16.31 -1.51 7.82
CA SER A 614 -16.63 -2.25 6.60
C SER A 614 -15.52 -2.11 5.59
N GLN A 615 -15.05 -3.23 5.06
CA GLN A 615 -14.35 -3.26 3.78
C GLN A 615 -15.32 -2.76 2.70
N GLY A 616 -14.82 -1.99 1.76
CA GLY A 616 -15.62 -1.46 0.66
C GLY A 616 -15.74 -2.43 -0.51
N ALA A 617 -16.19 -1.93 -1.65
CA ALA A 617 -16.34 -2.71 -2.87
C ALA A 617 -15.36 -2.23 -3.94
N GLY A 618 -14.89 -3.13 -4.80
CA GLY A 618 -14.16 -2.75 -6.01
C GLY A 618 -15.03 -1.88 -6.91
N ALA A 619 -14.46 -1.14 -7.85
CA ALA A 619 -15.19 -0.23 -8.74
C ALA A 619 -16.17 -0.95 -9.67
N GLY A 620 -17.28 -0.28 -10.02
CA GLY A 620 -18.19 -0.74 -11.07
C GLY A 620 -17.68 -0.43 -12.49
N TYR A 621 -18.18 -1.18 -13.46
CA TYR A 621 -17.87 -1.02 -14.89
C TYR A 621 -19.15 -0.77 -15.70
N GLY A 622 -19.14 0.25 -16.58
CA GLY A 622 -20.23 0.51 -17.53
C GLY A 622 -21.49 1.16 -16.90
N ASP A 623 -22.36 1.72 -17.74
CA ASP A 623 -23.64 2.32 -17.29
C ASP A 623 -24.53 1.26 -16.62
N LEU A 624 -24.95 1.52 -15.38
CA LEU A 624 -25.82 0.64 -14.61
C LEU A 624 -27.17 0.34 -15.28
N LEU A 625 -27.67 1.21 -16.18
CA LEU A 625 -28.90 0.92 -16.93
C LEU A 625 -28.70 -0.17 -18.00
N GLU A 626 -27.46 -0.59 -18.27
CA GLU A 626 -27.13 -1.72 -19.13
C GLU A 626 -27.00 -3.05 -18.38
N ARG A 627 -27.02 -3.05 -17.03
CA ARG A 627 -27.02 -4.31 -16.27
C ARG A 627 -28.23 -5.15 -16.66
N SER A 628 -28.06 -6.46 -16.84
CA SER A 628 -29.21 -7.30 -17.19
C SER A 628 -30.20 -7.33 -16.01
N PRO A 629 -31.52 -7.20 -16.25
CA PRO A 629 -32.51 -7.29 -15.19
C PRO A 629 -32.41 -8.59 -14.38
N GLU A 630 -32.03 -9.69 -15.03
CA GLU A 630 -31.82 -11.01 -14.41
C GLU A 630 -30.65 -11.01 -13.44
N ALA A 631 -29.55 -10.31 -13.77
CA ALA A 631 -28.43 -10.14 -12.85
C ALA A 631 -28.80 -9.28 -11.63
N VAL A 632 -29.67 -8.28 -11.81
CA VAL A 632 -30.19 -7.46 -10.71
C VAL A 632 -31.07 -8.30 -9.78
N ILE A 633 -31.94 -9.15 -10.32
CA ILE A 633 -32.75 -10.06 -9.48
C ILE A 633 -31.87 -11.05 -8.73
N ARG A 634 -30.85 -11.63 -9.40
CA ARG A 634 -29.88 -12.49 -8.72
C ARG A 634 -29.18 -11.78 -7.58
N ASP A 635 -28.81 -10.49 -7.74
CA ASP A 635 -28.21 -9.71 -6.66
C ASP A 635 -29.17 -9.53 -5.45
N ILE A 636 -30.49 -9.51 -5.67
CA ILE A 636 -31.50 -9.49 -4.59
C ILE A 636 -31.57 -10.87 -3.92
N GLU A 637 -31.62 -11.94 -4.71
CA GLU A 637 -31.68 -13.33 -4.21
C GLU A 637 -30.44 -13.68 -3.36
N GLU A 638 -29.28 -13.16 -3.74
CA GLU A 638 -28.02 -13.30 -3.00
C GLU A 638 -27.92 -12.35 -1.79
N GLY A 639 -28.91 -11.47 -1.56
CA GLY A 639 -28.93 -10.50 -0.47
C GLY A 639 -27.91 -9.37 -0.60
N LEU A 640 -27.32 -9.18 -1.78
CA LEU A 640 -26.29 -8.18 -2.05
C LEU A 640 -26.87 -6.79 -2.23
N ILE A 641 -28.08 -6.70 -2.79
CA ILE A 641 -28.84 -5.45 -2.91
C ILE A 641 -30.26 -5.61 -2.40
N SER A 642 -30.83 -4.53 -1.92
CA SER A 642 -32.23 -4.43 -1.56
C SER A 642 -33.13 -4.23 -2.79
N PRO A 643 -34.42 -4.61 -2.71
CA PRO A 643 -35.42 -4.25 -3.72
C PRO A 643 -35.44 -2.75 -4.05
N GLY A 644 -35.23 -1.91 -3.03
CA GLY A 644 -35.16 -0.46 -3.20
C GLY A 644 -33.99 -0.03 -4.09
N VAL A 645 -32.81 -0.63 -3.95
CA VAL A 645 -31.67 -0.35 -4.84
C VAL A 645 -31.94 -0.84 -6.26
N ALA A 646 -32.51 -2.04 -6.43
CA ALA A 646 -32.86 -2.56 -7.75
C ALA A 646 -33.82 -1.63 -8.52
N GLU A 647 -34.86 -1.14 -7.86
CA GLU A 647 -35.84 -0.24 -8.47
C GLU A 647 -35.31 1.18 -8.69
N ASN A 648 -34.64 1.76 -7.70
CA ASN A 648 -34.26 3.17 -7.74
C ASN A 648 -32.99 3.40 -8.53
N LEU A 649 -32.04 2.47 -8.47
CA LEU A 649 -30.75 2.63 -9.11
C LEU A 649 -30.76 2.00 -10.51
N TYR A 650 -30.97 0.69 -10.59
CA TYR A 650 -30.94 -0.08 -11.85
C TYR A 650 -32.21 0.05 -12.71
N LYS A 651 -33.26 0.67 -12.15
CA LYS A 651 -34.57 0.87 -12.77
C LYS A 651 -35.21 -0.46 -13.21
N VAL A 652 -34.98 -1.53 -12.46
CA VAL A 652 -35.59 -2.85 -12.71
C VAL A 652 -36.90 -2.94 -11.95
N LYS A 653 -37.97 -3.32 -12.66
CA LYS A 653 -39.31 -3.50 -12.10
C LYS A 653 -39.64 -4.98 -12.06
N PHE A 654 -40.10 -5.45 -10.91
CA PHE A 654 -40.37 -6.85 -10.65
C PHE A 654 -41.49 -6.98 -9.61
N ASP A 655 -42.08 -8.16 -9.54
CA ASP A 655 -43.03 -8.50 -8.48
C ASP A 655 -42.26 -8.80 -7.19
N PRO A 656 -42.52 -8.12 -6.06
CA PRO A 656 -41.71 -8.25 -4.85
C PRO A 656 -41.84 -9.59 -4.13
N LEU A 657 -42.88 -10.39 -4.44
CA LEU A 657 -43.11 -11.70 -3.83
C LEU A 657 -42.44 -12.83 -4.62
N THR A 658 -42.53 -12.75 -5.94
CA THR A 658 -42.06 -13.80 -6.85
C THR A 658 -40.72 -13.48 -7.51
N LEU A 659 -40.26 -12.23 -7.38
CA LEU A 659 -39.10 -11.66 -8.08
C LEU A 659 -39.19 -11.73 -9.61
N ALA A 660 -40.39 -11.98 -10.14
CA ALA A 660 -40.62 -12.05 -11.59
C ALA A 660 -40.43 -10.67 -12.23
N ILE A 661 -39.54 -10.58 -13.22
CA ILE A 661 -39.20 -9.33 -13.91
C ILE A 661 -40.36 -8.89 -14.79
N SER A 662 -40.79 -7.64 -14.64
CA SER A 662 -41.67 -6.97 -15.60
C SER A 662 -40.81 -6.30 -16.68
N GLN A 663 -40.62 -7.01 -17.80
CA GLN A 663 -39.75 -6.58 -18.89
C GLN A 663 -40.19 -5.23 -19.49
N ASP A 664 -41.50 -5.04 -19.71
CA ASP A 664 -42.04 -3.79 -20.26
C ASP A 664 -41.94 -2.62 -19.28
N ALA A 665 -42.24 -2.84 -18.00
CA ALA A 665 -42.12 -1.79 -16.99
C ALA A 665 -40.65 -1.41 -16.74
N THR A 666 -39.74 -2.38 -16.77
CA THR A 666 -38.29 -2.15 -16.67
C THR A 666 -37.79 -1.33 -17.85
N ARG A 667 -38.19 -1.67 -19.09
CA ARG A 667 -37.84 -0.91 -20.29
C ARG A 667 -38.35 0.53 -20.19
N ALA A 668 -39.63 0.72 -19.85
CA ALA A 668 -40.22 2.04 -19.67
C ALA A 668 -39.52 2.86 -18.57
N ALA A 669 -39.19 2.25 -17.43
CA ALA A 669 -38.47 2.92 -16.34
C ALA A 669 -37.05 3.34 -16.75
N ARG A 670 -36.34 2.50 -17.51
CA ARG A 670 -35.01 2.83 -18.05
C ARG A 670 -35.07 3.93 -19.11
N GLU A 671 -36.05 3.90 -20.00
CA GLU A 671 -36.28 4.97 -20.99
C GLU A 671 -36.62 6.31 -20.32
N ALA A 672 -37.49 6.29 -19.31
CA ALA A 672 -37.82 7.47 -18.51
C ALA A 672 -36.58 8.04 -17.80
N GLU A 673 -35.74 7.18 -17.21
CA GLU A 673 -34.48 7.61 -16.60
C GLU A 673 -33.53 8.20 -17.65
N ARG A 674 -33.39 7.60 -18.84
CA ARG A 674 -32.58 8.15 -19.94
C ARG A 674 -33.08 9.53 -20.36
N ALA A 675 -34.39 9.72 -20.52
CA ALA A 675 -34.99 11.02 -20.79
C ALA A 675 -34.70 12.02 -19.66
N ALA A 676 -34.79 11.60 -18.39
CA ALA A 676 -34.43 12.42 -17.25
C ALA A 676 -32.94 12.78 -17.22
N ARG A 677 -32.03 11.90 -17.69
CA ARG A 677 -30.59 12.19 -17.81
C ARG A 677 -30.34 13.27 -18.85
N LEU A 678 -31.01 13.17 -20.00
CA LEU A 678 -30.95 14.17 -21.07
C LEU A 678 -31.49 15.53 -20.60
N ALA A 679 -32.59 15.55 -19.87
CA ALA A 679 -33.21 16.77 -19.38
C ALA A 679 -32.36 17.53 -18.34
N ARG A 680 -31.66 16.80 -17.45
CA ARG A 680 -30.79 17.41 -16.42
C ARG A 680 -29.36 17.66 -16.89
N GLY A 681 -28.94 17.00 -17.96
CA GLY A 681 -27.61 17.18 -18.56
C GLY A 681 -27.49 18.53 -19.25
N LYS A 682 -26.30 19.14 -19.14
CA LYS A 682 -25.94 20.34 -19.90
C LYS A 682 -24.86 19.98 -20.93
N PRO A 683 -24.81 20.63 -22.12
CA PRO A 683 -23.65 20.53 -22.99
C PRO A 683 -22.36 20.90 -22.23
N PHE A 684 -21.27 20.18 -22.50
CA PHE A 684 -20.01 20.34 -21.75
C PHE A 684 -19.52 21.80 -21.70
N GLY A 685 -19.60 22.51 -22.83
CA GLY A 685 -19.20 23.91 -22.93
C GLY A 685 -19.97 24.87 -22.02
N GLU A 686 -21.23 24.57 -21.68
CA GLU A 686 -22.02 25.36 -20.73
C GLU A 686 -21.75 24.92 -19.28
N PHE A 687 -21.68 23.60 -19.04
CA PHE A 687 -21.38 23.05 -17.72
C PHE A 687 -20.03 23.58 -17.18
N ILE A 688 -19.00 23.58 -18.02
CA ILE A 688 -17.64 23.93 -17.57
C ILE A 688 -17.49 25.41 -17.21
N LYS A 689 -18.32 26.31 -17.76
CA LYS A 689 -18.33 27.74 -17.40
C LYS A 689 -18.80 27.97 -15.96
N GLU A 690 -19.74 27.15 -15.49
CA GLU A 690 -20.28 27.24 -14.13
C GLU A 690 -19.42 26.45 -13.13
N TRP A 691 -18.92 25.30 -13.57
CA TRP A 691 -18.19 24.33 -12.74
C TRP A 691 -16.73 24.70 -12.52
N ASN A 692 -15.99 25.04 -13.58
CA ASN A 692 -14.56 25.29 -13.48
C ASN A 692 -14.29 26.55 -12.67
N LYS A 693 -13.48 26.43 -11.62
CA LYS A 693 -13.04 27.57 -10.80
C LYS A 693 -11.58 27.88 -11.15
N PRO A 694 -11.16 29.14 -11.16
CA PRO A 694 -9.77 29.51 -11.45
C PRO A 694 -8.79 29.08 -10.35
N LYS A 695 -9.30 28.90 -9.12
CA LYS A 695 -8.55 28.45 -7.94
C LYS A 695 -9.32 27.35 -7.21
N PRO A 696 -8.65 26.49 -6.43
CA PRO A 696 -9.32 25.56 -5.55
C PRO A 696 -10.20 26.33 -4.53
N PRO A 697 -11.31 25.75 -4.06
CA PRO A 697 -12.08 26.27 -2.93
C PRO A 697 -11.25 26.31 -1.63
N ALA A 698 -11.57 27.23 -0.72
CA ALA A 698 -10.82 27.45 0.54
C ALA A 698 -10.73 26.21 1.45
N TYR A 699 -11.71 25.32 1.39
CA TYR A 699 -11.72 24.08 2.16
C TYR A 699 -10.80 22.97 1.57
N LEU A 700 -10.26 23.15 0.36
CA LEU A 700 -9.28 22.23 -0.25
C LEU A 700 -7.86 22.75 -0.01
N GLN A 701 -7.35 22.47 1.18
CA GLN A 701 -6.11 23.08 1.66
C GLN A 701 -4.86 22.56 0.94
N TYR A 702 -4.71 21.25 0.74
CA TYR A 702 -3.45 20.64 0.28
C TYR A 702 -3.59 19.91 -1.06
N PHE A 703 -4.31 20.49 -2.02
CA PHE A 703 -4.75 19.79 -3.23
C PHE A 703 -3.64 19.51 -4.27
N GLY A 704 -2.42 20.05 -4.11
CA GLY A 704 -1.38 19.96 -5.13
C GLY A 704 -1.68 20.91 -6.29
N CYS A 705 -1.57 20.47 -7.55
CA CYS A 705 -1.89 21.33 -8.70
C CYS A 705 -3.39 21.63 -8.85
N TRP A 706 -3.74 22.68 -9.59
CA TRP A 706 -5.13 22.97 -9.97
C TRP A 706 -5.27 23.09 -11.48
N GLY A 707 -6.25 22.38 -12.05
CA GLY A 707 -6.36 22.24 -13.50
C GLY A 707 -5.12 21.54 -14.11
N ASP A 708 -4.62 22.09 -15.21
CA ASP A 708 -3.47 21.54 -15.95
C ASP A 708 -2.12 22.19 -15.54
N ASP A 709 -2.12 23.16 -14.61
CA ASP A 709 -0.90 23.83 -14.16
C ASP A 709 -0.18 23.02 -13.07
N VAL A 710 0.62 22.05 -13.51
CA VAL A 710 1.48 21.26 -12.61
C VAL A 710 2.68 22.04 -12.05
N GLY A 711 2.94 23.26 -12.53
CA GLY A 711 4.03 24.11 -12.02
C GLY A 711 3.67 24.83 -10.71
N THR A 712 2.38 24.98 -10.41
CA THR A 712 1.89 25.66 -9.20
C THR A 712 1.22 24.67 -8.25
N LEU A 713 1.77 24.53 -7.05
CA LEU A 713 1.24 23.64 -6.01
C LEU A 713 0.53 24.44 -4.90
N TYR A 714 -0.72 24.09 -4.60
CA TYR A 714 -1.50 24.64 -3.49
C TYR A 714 -1.24 23.85 -2.20
N VAL A 715 -0.74 24.55 -1.17
CA VAL A 715 -0.09 23.93 0.02
C VAL A 715 -0.57 24.53 1.35
N GLY A 716 -1.89 24.61 1.52
CA GLY A 716 -2.57 24.97 2.75
C GLY A 716 -3.83 25.81 2.53
N SER A 717 -3.86 26.59 1.44
CA SER A 717 -5.05 27.33 1.02
C SER A 717 -4.97 27.73 -0.46
N PRO A 718 -6.05 28.25 -1.06
CA PRO A 718 -6.05 28.76 -2.43
C PRO A 718 -5.15 29.98 -2.68
N ASP A 719 -4.62 30.59 -1.62
CA ASP A 719 -3.76 31.77 -1.69
C ASP A 719 -2.30 31.47 -1.29
N VAL A 720 -2.03 30.24 -0.85
CA VAL A 720 -0.69 29.78 -0.51
C VAL A 720 -0.24 28.76 -1.54
N THR A 721 0.61 29.21 -2.46
CA THR A 721 1.17 28.38 -3.54
C THR A 721 2.69 28.24 -3.43
N ARG A 722 3.23 27.18 -4.03
CA ARG A 722 4.67 26.97 -4.24
C ARG A 722 4.94 26.61 -5.70
N ASP A 723 6.13 26.97 -6.17
CA ASP A 723 6.66 26.49 -7.45
C ASP A 723 7.05 25.02 -7.29
N ALA A 724 6.54 24.15 -8.16
CA ALA A 724 6.86 22.71 -8.16
C ALA A 724 8.36 22.43 -8.36
N ASN A 725 9.12 23.36 -8.96
CA ASN A 725 10.57 23.25 -9.13
C ASN A 725 11.37 23.68 -7.88
N ALA A 726 10.72 24.30 -6.90
CA ALA A 726 11.30 24.68 -5.62
C ALA A 726 10.48 24.08 -4.45
N PRO A 727 10.35 22.74 -4.40
CA PRO A 727 9.54 22.09 -3.39
C PRO A 727 10.12 22.32 -1.99
N LYS A 728 9.25 22.28 -0.99
CA LYS A 728 9.62 22.49 0.43
C LYS A 728 8.79 21.58 1.33
N PRO A 729 9.32 21.22 2.52
CA PRO A 729 8.55 20.58 3.57
C PRO A 729 7.24 21.30 3.87
N ASN A 730 6.23 20.54 4.26
CA ASN A 730 4.95 21.07 4.65
C ASN A 730 4.49 20.43 5.97
N TYR A 731 4.09 21.28 6.90
CA TYR A 731 3.77 20.91 8.27
C TYR A 731 2.33 21.33 8.56
N MET A 732 1.51 20.39 9.04
CA MET A 732 0.12 20.66 9.39
C MET A 732 0.02 21.06 10.86
N ARG A 733 -0.89 21.98 11.18
CA ARG A 733 -1.19 22.29 12.59
C ARG A 733 -1.74 21.04 13.29
N ASN A 734 -1.51 20.92 14.60
CA ASN A 734 -2.11 19.84 15.36
C ASN A 734 -3.65 20.03 15.38
N PRO A 735 -4.46 18.99 15.09
CA PRO A 735 -5.92 19.12 15.06
C PRO A 735 -6.51 19.59 16.38
N LYS A 736 -5.87 19.26 17.51
CA LYS A 736 -6.30 19.72 18.84
C LYS A 736 -6.20 21.23 18.94
N ASP A 737 -5.09 21.83 18.49
CA ASP A 737 -4.89 23.28 18.53
C ASP A 737 -5.88 24.00 17.62
N VAL A 738 -6.13 23.46 16.41
CA VAL A 738 -7.16 23.99 15.50
C VAL A 738 -8.53 23.98 16.19
N ARG A 739 -8.87 22.88 16.87
CA ARG A 739 -10.14 22.77 17.58
C ARG A 739 -10.23 23.70 18.79
N ILE A 740 -9.14 23.87 19.53
CA ILE A 740 -9.08 24.81 20.66
C ILE A 740 -9.34 26.23 20.15
N ASP A 741 -8.65 26.67 19.09
CA ASP A 741 -8.86 28.00 18.50
C ASP A 741 -10.31 28.21 18.05
N GLU A 742 -10.93 27.19 17.42
CA GLU A 742 -12.34 27.26 17.00
C GLU A 742 -13.28 27.41 18.20
N LEU A 743 -13.04 26.67 19.28
CA LEU A 743 -13.84 26.72 20.49
C LEU A 743 -13.65 28.06 21.21
N GLU A 744 -12.41 28.54 21.33
CA GLU A 744 -12.11 29.86 21.88
C GLU A 744 -12.80 30.96 21.05
N ALA A 745 -12.70 30.92 19.71
CA ALA A 745 -13.40 31.87 18.85
C ALA A 745 -14.93 31.83 19.01
N ARG A 746 -15.53 30.64 19.18
CA ARG A 746 -16.97 30.51 19.48
C ARG A 746 -17.32 31.10 20.84
N LEU A 747 -16.49 30.85 21.86
CA LEU A 747 -16.69 31.43 23.19
C LEU A 747 -16.57 32.96 23.18
N ILE A 748 -15.63 33.52 22.41
CA ILE A 748 -15.49 34.97 22.18
C ILE A 748 -16.78 35.50 21.54
N ALA A 749 -17.25 34.85 20.48
CA ALA A 749 -18.49 35.24 19.78
C ALA A 749 -19.73 35.17 20.69
N LEU A 750 -19.74 34.28 21.68
CA LEU A 750 -20.80 34.14 22.68
C LEU A 750 -20.62 35.06 23.90
N ASN A 751 -19.60 35.91 23.95
CA ASN A 751 -19.20 36.70 25.13
C ASN A 751 -19.03 35.86 26.42
N ALA A 752 -18.65 34.59 26.27
CA ALA A 752 -18.51 33.64 27.37
C ALA A 752 -17.07 33.57 27.94
N LEU A 753 -16.11 34.29 27.34
CA LEU A 753 -14.75 34.44 27.85
C LEU A 753 -14.63 35.72 28.69
N GLY A 754 -14.06 35.58 29.89
CA GLY A 754 -13.77 36.70 30.79
C GLY A 754 -12.80 37.72 30.19
N GLU A 755 -12.77 38.94 30.73
CA GLU A 755 -11.99 40.07 30.19
C GLU A 755 -10.48 39.80 30.08
N ASP A 756 -9.94 38.82 30.82
CA ASP A 756 -8.51 38.48 30.83
C ASP A 756 -8.01 37.74 29.56
N LYS A 757 -8.92 37.35 28.64
CA LYS A 757 -8.59 36.67 27.37
C LYS A 757 -9.17 37.36 26.11
N LYS A 758 -9.75 38.56 26.25
CA LYS A 758 -10.29 39.33 25.12
C LYS A 758 -9.22 39.97 24.24
#